data_AF-A0AAX0II03-F1
#
_entry.id   AF-A0AAX0II03-F1
#
_cell.length_a   1.000
_cell.length_b   1.000
_cell.length_c   1.000
_cell.angle_alpha   90.00
_cell.angle_beta   90.00
_cell.angle_gamma   90.00
#
_symmetry.space_group_name_H-M   'P 1'
#
loop_
_entity.id
_entity.type
_entity.pdbx_description
1 polymer ?
#
loop_
_entity_poly.entity_id
_entity_poly.type
_entity_poly.pdbx_seq_one_letter_code
_entity_poly.pdbx_strand_id
1 'polypeptide(L)'
;MPGLAARPLALLAGAACMLALRHYPLGHGWPGLLFAALLPAYFLLLCWRPACWLFCVPALLPVLDLAPWTGWFFLEEIDVLLLLTVACGYWRLGGPAHPAAARLSPAARASLLLCSLAWLAALLRGVLPLAPFDLNAWDNYLSPYNSLRLGKAWAWSMLLLPLLLRDASASALRRYALPGMLAGLAMVSLFALWERTVFPGLSNLSSDYRITAPFSAMHTGGAALDGYLALSLPFAALWLARASSRWQAVLAMLLLALALHAAFTTFSRGLYAALAAAMLLGFWQTLRTAPGAARRVPSQSPRRGVLLRLLLAGLGTVLLVYMFSLAGYRGLLAAVVLLAASFVLAARPLPWRLAPASVLCALCLQGLLAAMLLVGALWPGSAGGKAGKEPARLGLAIMAWTMLACNLAWIGWHWAGPPALLPAGLVVLLAMLMLCNGRLRPPLWRLDRASLSIVGAAGILLLLAIPVSASYYATERFATTAFDMQGRLRHWRQALAMQPSDWGDRLFGMGSGSFPATYYWHNPQREVPASIAYAEDGENRYVRLASPGYSAGYGELLRLLQRLPVQPATHYTLALDVRRTGPMPVLLVRLCQRQLLYAQGCVNVPLRLRPVPPGTQPGGWQHYEVPFDSAWLGAGAWLMRPPVQLELAASGTATSSVLEVDNLSLRAPGGEELIANGSFTQANNYWFFSSDHHHLPWHIKSMALHLLIETGWCGALSTLALLVLAGRRLLRQAARGDAGALACAAALLGFLVVGLFDSLLDVPRIALLCYLMLLCALLQPVPPPQVESAPP
;
A
#
# COMPACT_ATOMS: atom_id res chain seq x y z
N MET A 1 -21.85 5.00 -32.88
CA MET A 1 -21.47 3.58 -33.04
C MET A 1 -21.24 2.76 -31.75
N PRO A 2 -21.04 3.31 -30.52
CA PRO A 2 -20.77 2.45 -29.34
C PRO A 2 -21.97 1.66 -28.80
N GLY A 3 -23.22 1.97 -29.20
CA GLY A 3 -24.41 1.32 -28.65
C GLY A 3 -24.65 -0.13 -29.11
N LEU A 4 -24.29 -0.48 -30.36
CA LEU A 4 -24.60 -1.80 -30.95
C LEU A 4 -23.77 -2.94 -30.34
N ALA A 5 -22.49 -2.69 -30.02
CA ALA A 5 -21.61 -3.68 -29.40
C ALA A 5 -21.69 -3.71 -27.86
N ALA A 6 -22.36 -2.73 -27.22
CA ALA A 6 -22.36 -2.62 -25.77
C ALA A 6 -23.16 -3.76 -25.08
N ARG A 7 -24.36 -4.07 -25.57
CA ARG A 7 -25.18 -5.16 -25.00
C ARG A 7 -24.56 -6.56 -25.13
N PRO A 8 -24.00 -6.99 -26.27
CA PRO A 8 -23.35 -8.29 -26.34
C PRO A 8 -22.13 -8.38 -25.42
N LEU A 9 -21.33 -7.31 -25.31
CA LEU A 9 -20.22 -7.26 -24.34
C LEU A 9 -20.71 -7.35 -22.89
N ALA A 10 -21.85 -6.73 -22.58
CA ALA A 10 -22.47 -6.85 -21.25
C ALA A 10 -22.88 -8.29 -20.93
N LEU A 11 -23.49 -8.99 -21.89
CA LEU A 11 -23.87 -10.40 -21.75
C LEU A 11 -22.65 -11.31 -21.62
N LEU A 12 -21.60 -11.08 -22.41
CA LEU A 12 -20.34 -11.81 -22.30
C LEU A 12 -19.69 -11.62 -20.92
N ALA A 13 -19.63 -10.39 -20.42
CA ALA A 13 -19.11 -10.11 -19.08
C ALA A 13 -19.97 -10.76 -17.98
N GLY A 14 -21.30 -10.76 -18.13
CA GLY A 14 -22.21 -11.45 -17.22
C GLY A 14 -22.01 -12.97 -17.23
N ALA A 15 -21.90 -13.59 -18.40
CA ALA A 15 -21.63 -15.02 -18.54
C ALA A 15 -20.26 -15.40 -17.96
N ALA A 16 -19.22 -14.61 -18.23
CA ALA A 16 -17.90 -14.80 -17.65
C ALA A 16 -17.91 -14.65 -16.12
N CYS A 17 -18.70 -13.72 -15.58
CA CYS A 17 -18.89 -13.57 -14.12
C CYS A 17 -19.50 -14.84 -13.50
N MET A 18 -20.55 -15.38 -14.13
CA MET A 18 -21.19 -16.62 -13.66
C MET A 18 -20.26 -17.83 -13.77
N LEU A 19 -19.47 -17.93 -14.85
CA LEU A 19 -18.48 -18.98 -15.03
C LEU A 19 -17.38 -18.89 -13.96
N ALA A 20 -16.85 -17.69 -13.73
CA ALA A 20 -15.87 -17.43 -12.66
C ALA A 20 -16.41 -17.89 -11.31
N LEU A 21 -17.63 -17.49 -10.95
CA LEU A 21 -18.26 -17.86 -9.67
C LEU A 21 -18.51 -19.35 -9.51
N ARG A 22 -18.77 -20.08 -10.61
CA ARG A 22 -18.96 -21.53 -10.58
C ARG A 22 -17.68 -22.28 -10.18
N HIS A 23 -16.52 -21.77 -10.57
CA HIS A 23 -15.23 -22.42 -10.31
C HIS A 23 -14.47 -21.83 -9.11
N TYR A 24 -14.85 -20.63 -8.66
CA TYR A 24 -14.17 -19.96 -7.56
C TYR A 24 -14.39 -20.71 -6.23
N PRO A 25 -13.33 -20.97 -5.44
CA PRO A 25 -13.43 -21.78 -4.22
C PRO A 25 -14.02 -20.95 -3.05
N LEU A 26 -15.34 -20.73 -3.08
CA LEU A 26 -16.09 -19.98 -2.06
C LEU A 26 -16.43 -20.81 -0.81
N GLY A 27 -16.25 -22.13 -0.86
CA GLY A 27 -16.81 -23.08 0.09
C GLY A 27 -16.11 -23.17 1.45
N HIS A 28 -14.95 -22.53 1.63
CA HIS A 28 -14.16 -22.67 2.85
C HIS A 28 -13.88 -21.31 3.52
N GLY A 29 -14.18 -21.24 4.82
CA GLY A 29 -13.93 -20.06 5.66
C GLY A 29 -14.93 -18.92 5.52
N TRP A 30 -14.96 -18.04 6.53
CA TRP A 30 -15.83 -16.86 6.57
C TRP A 30 -15.61 -15.84 5.44
N PRO A 31 -14.40 -15.65 4.85
CA PRO A 31 -14.23 -14.65 3.79
C PRO A 31 -14.95 -15.01 2.49
N GLY A 32 -15.03 -16.30 2.15
CA GLY A 32 -15.80 -16.79 0.99
C GLY A 32 -17.28 -16.44 1.12
N LEU A 33 -17.87 -16.63 2.30
CA LEU A 33 -19.26 -16.27 2.61
C LEU A 33 -19.50 -14.75 2.50
N LEU A 34 -18.58 -13.92 3.01
CA LEU A 34 -18.69 -12.48 2.87
C LEU A 34 -18.62 -12.03 1.42
N PHE A 35 -17.74 -12.63 0.62
CA PHE A 35 -17.64 -12.30 -0.80
C PHE A 35 -18.90 -12.73 -1.57
N ALA A 36 -19.46 -13.90 -1.25
CA ALA A 36 -20.75 -14.36 -1.79
C ALA A 36 -21.90 -13.40 -1.45
N ALA A 37 -21.89 -12.77 -0.27
CA ALA A 37 -22.89 -11.76 0.11
C ALA A 37 -22.61 -10.37 -0.51
N LEU A 38 -21.34 -9.99 -0.68
CA LEU A 38 -20.93 -8.71 -1.24
C LEU A 38 -21.37 -8.55 -2.71
N LEU A 39 -21.26 -9.61 -3.51
CA LEU A 39 -21.52 -9.53 -4.96
C LEU A 39 -22.98 -9.18 -5.32
N PRO A 40 -24.02 -9.83 -4.76
CA PRO A 40 -25.40 -9.42 -4.96
C PRO A 40 -25.67 -7.98 -4.49
N ALA A 41 -25.12 -7.59 -3.34
CA ALA A 41 -25.26 -6.22 -2.83
C ALA A 41 -24.63 -5.19 -3.79
N TYR A 42 -23.46 -5.50 -4.35
CA TYR A 42 -22.80 -4.66 -5.34
C TYR A 42 -23.58 -4.60 -6.66
N PHE A 43 -24.13 -5.72 -7.13
CA PHE A 43 -25.01 -5.76 -8.31
C PHE A 43 -26.23 -4.85 -8.13
N LEU A 44 -26.94 -4.99 -7.00
CA LEU A 44 -28.10 -4.15 -6.67
C LEU A 44 -27.71 -2.66 -6.59
N LEU A 45 -26.54 -2.36 -6.03
CA LEU A 45 -26.01 -1.00 -5.98
C LEU A 45 -25.77 -0.43 -7.38
N LEU A 46 -25.17 -1.18 -8.30
CA LEU A 46 -24.96 -0.73 -9.69
C LEU A 46 -26.27 -0.61 -10.47
N CYS A 47 -27.25 -1.46 -10.15
CA CYS A 47 -28.61 -1.36 -10.69
C CYS A 47 -29.35 -0.12 -10.18
N TRP A 48 -29.09 0.31 -8.95
CA TRP A 48 -29.67 1.54 -8.41
C TRP A 48 -28.91 2.80 -8.88
N ARG A 49 -27.58 2.81 -8.76
CA ARG A 49 -26.71 3.95 -9.09
C ARG A 49 -25.42 3.47 -9.76
N PRO A 50 -25.36 3.50 -11.11
CA PRO A 50 -24.20 3.01 -11.87
C PRO A 50 -22.90 3.71 -11.48
N ALA A 51 -22.91 5.04 -11.34
CA ALA A 51 -21.71 5.82 -11.00
C ALA A 51 -21.06 5.44 -9.66
N CYS A 52 -21.71 4.65 -8.81
CA CYS A 52 -21.12 4.13 -7.58
C CYS A 52 -19.92 3.20 -7.82
N TRP A 53 -19.75 2.66 -9.04
CA TRP A 53 -18.52 1.91 -9.38
C TRP A 53 -17.26 2.79 -9.21
N LEU A 54 -17.36 4.11 -9.47
CA LEU A 54 -16.26 5.07 -9.24
C LEU A 54 -15.85 5.15 -7.78
N PHE A 55 -16.75 4.84 -6.84
CA PHE A 55 -16.43 4.72 -5.42
C PHE A 55 -15.93 3.31 -5.09
N CYS A 56 -16.68 2.28 -5.51
CA CYS A 56 -16.45 0.90 -5.08
C CYS A 56 -15.13 0.32 -5.60
N VAL A 57 -14.76 0.59 -6.85
CA VAL A 57 -13.52 0.08 -7.43
C VAL A 57 -12.29 0.58 -6.66
N PRO A 58 -12.02 1.88 -6.50
CA PRO A 58 -10.85 2.33 -5.75
C PRO A 58 -10.92 2.02 -4.24
N ALA A 59 -12.11 1.81 -3.68
CA ALA A 59 -12.26 1.41 -2.28
C ALA A 59 -11.91 -0.07 -2.06
N LEU A 60 -12.42 -0.96 -2.91
CA LEU A 60 -12.32 -2.42 -2.73
C LEU A 60 -11.08 -3.04 -3.39
N LEU A 61 -10.57 -2.44 -4.47
CA LEU A 61 -9.37 -2.90 -5.19
C LEU A 61 -8.18 -3.25 -4.28
N PRO A 62 -7.82 -2.45 -3.25
CA PRO A 62 -6.69 -2.78 -2.40
C PRO A 62 -6.99 -3.77 -1.27
N VAL A 63 -8.25 -4.07 -0.94
CA VAL A 63 -8.61 -4.87 0.25
C VAL A 63 -9.36 -6.16 -0.05
N LEU A 64 -9.97 -6.28 -1.22
CA LEU A 64 -10.72 -7.46 -1.63
C LEU A 64 -9.76 -8.52 -2.17
N ASP A 65 -8.95 -9.10 -1.28
CA ASP A 65 -7.84 -10.03 -1.58
C ASP A 65 -7.96 -11.30 -0.74
N LEU A 66 -8.57 -12.35 -1.28
CA LEU A 66 -8.74 -13.63 -0.58
C LEU A 66 -7.79 -14.70 -1.10
N ALA A 67 -6.80 -14.37 -1.93
CA ALA A 67 -5.79 -15.34 -2.40
C ALA A 67 -5.15 -16.15 -1.25
N PRO A 68 -4.86 -15.58 -0.06
CA PRO A 68 -4.35 -16.35 1.08
C PRO A 68 -5.33 -17.39 1.69
N TRP A 69 -6.61 -17.35 1.30
CA TRP A 69 -7.65 -18.31 1.70
C TRP A 69 -8.06 -19.21 0.55
N THR A 70 -8.11 -18.70 -0.68
CA THR A 70 -8.61 -19.42 -1.86
C THR A 70 -7.50 -20.15 -2.61
N GLY A 71 -6.25 -19.70 -2.50
CA GLY A 71 -5.11 -20.16 -3.30
C GLY A 71 -5.05 -19.54 -4.69
N TRP A 72 -6.03 -18.71 -5.08
CA TRP A 72 -6.17 -18.19 -6.44
C TRP A 72 -5.61 -16.77 -6.56
N PHE A 73 -4.68 -16.56 -7.50
CA PHE A 73 -4.07 -15.24 -7.76
C PHE A 73 -4.00 -14.85 -9.25
N PHE A 74 -4.42 -15.74 -10.15
CA PHE A 74 -4.61 -15.41 -11.57
C PHE A 74 -5.97 -14.76 -11.82
N LEU A 75 -7.04 -15.43 -11.37
CA LEU A 75 -8.38 -14.87 -11.25
C LEU A 75 -8.62 -14.50 -9.79
N GLU A 76 -8.89 -13.23 -9.56
CA GLU A 76 -9.05 -12.65 -8.23
C GLU A 76 -10.51 -12.15 -8.05
N GLU A 77 -10.90 -11.90 -6.81
CA GLU A 77 -12.23 -11.43 -6.45
C GLU A 77 -12.56 -10.08 -7.12
N ILE A 78 -11.52 -9.26 -7.28
CA ILE A 78 -11.66 -7.99 -7.98
C ILE A 78 -11.98 -8.17 -9.46
N ASP A 79 -11.51 -9.24 -10.10
CA ASP A 79 -11.84 -9.51 -11.51
C ASP A 79 -13.34 -9.82 -11.65
N VAL A 80 -13.92 -10.56 -10.71
CA VAL A 80 -15.37 -10.83 -10.65
C VAL A 80 -16.16 -9.55 -10.42
N LEU A 81 -15.69 -8.67 -9.51
CA LEU A 81 -16.29 -7.36 -9.29
C LEU A 81 -16.23 -6.48 -10.55
N LEU A 82 -15.11 -6.52 -11.29
CA LEU A 82 -14.93 -5.79 -12.54
C LEU A 82 -15.78 -6.36 -13.68
N LEU A 83 -15.91 -7.68 -13.79
CA LEU A 83 -16.84 -8.33 -14.72
C LEU A 83 -18.27 -7.85 -14.48
N LEU A 84 -18.71 -7.81 -13.22
CA LEU A 84 -20.02 -7.30 -12.84
C LEU A 84 -20.18 -5.80 -13.15
N THR A 85 -19.12 -5.01 -12.92
CA THR A 85 -19.07 -3.58 -13.26
C THR A 85 -19.23 -3.35 -14.75
N VAL A 86 -18.51 -4.12 -15.57
CA VAL A 86 -18.58 -4.08 -17.03
C VAL A 86 -19.95 -4.54 -17.50
N ALA A 87 -20.48 -5.65 -16.99
CA ALA A 87 -21.80 -6.17 -17.34
C ALA A 87 -22.89 -5.11 -17.12
N CYS A 88 -23.00 -4.58 -15.90
CA CYS A 88 -24.00 -3.55 -15.57
C CYS A 88 -23.75 -2.23 -16.32
N GLY A 89 -22.50 -1.82 -16.44
CA GLY A 89 -22.10 -0.56 -17.07
C GLY A 89 -22.40 -0.53 -18.57
N TYR A 90 -22.03 -1.61 -19.27
CA TYR A 90 -22.22 -1.76 -20.71
C TYR A 90 -23.67 -2.04 -21.09
N TRP A 91 -24.43 -2.75 -20.25
CA TRP A 91 -25.86 -2.92 -20.46
C TRP A 91 -26.56 -1.55 -20.58
N ARG A 92 -26.15 -0.59 -19.75
CA ARG A 92 -26.65 0.79 -19.78
C ARG A 92 -26.06 1.64 -20.89
N LEU A 93 -24.82 1.39 -21.31
CA LEU A 93 -24.24 2.07 -22.49
C LEU A 93 -25.03 1.74 -23.77
N GLY A 94 -25.62 0.55 -23.85
CA GLY A 94 -26.52 0.14 -24.93
C GLY A 94 -27.97 0.64 -24.78
N GLY A 95 -28.23 1.58 -23.87
CA GLY A 95 -29.53 2.25 -23.67
C GLY A 95 -29.64 3.59 -24.43
N PRO A 96 -30.62 4.45 -24.09
CA PRO A 96 -30.77 5.78 -24.67
C PRO A 96 -29.47 6.60 -24.56
N ALA A 97 -29.14 7.36 -25.60
CA ALA A 97 -27.88 8.09 -25.68
C ALA A 97 -27.77 9.14 -24.56
N HIS A 98 -26.87 8.89 -23.60
CA HIS A 98 -26.42 9.89 -22.64
C HIS A 98 -25.18 10.60 -23.17
N PRO A 99 -25.09 11.94 -23.06
CA PRO A 99 -23.89 12.66 -23.46
C PRO A 99 -22.70 12.21 -22.60
N ALA A 100 -21.54 12.06 -23.25
CA ALA A 100 -20.31 11.75 -22.53
C ALA A 100 -19.97 12.88 -21.54
N ALA A 101 -19.58 12.53 -20.31
CA ALA A 101 -19.14 13.51 -19.32
C ALA A 101 -17.74 14.07 -19.64
N ALA A 102 -16.92 13.27 -20.33
CA ALA A 102 -15.55 13.61 -20.68
C ALA A 102 -15.15 13.09 -22.06
N ARG A 103 -14.09 13.68 -22.62
CA ARG A 103 -13.47 13.28 -23.89
C ARG A 103 -11.96 13.14 -23.76
N LEU A 104 -11.34 12.42 -24.69
CA LEU A 104 -9.88 12.34 -24.84
C LEU A 104 -9.40 13.24 -25.97
N SER A 105 -8.21 13.82 -25.83
CA SER A 105 -7.57 14.51 -26.95
C SER A 105 -7.16 13.52 -28.06
N PRO A 106 -6.99 13.97 -29.32
CA PRO A 106 -6.45 13.13 -30.39
C PRO A 106 -5.11 12.48 -30.02
N ALA A 107 -4.19 13.26 -29.43
CA ALA A 107 -2.90 12.75 -28.97
C ALA A 107 -3.06 11.66 -27.89
N ALA A 108 -3.95 11.86 -26.90
CA ALA A 108 -4.19 10.86 -25.87
C ALA A 108 -4.78 9.56 -26.47
N ARG A 109 -5.71 9.66 -27.43
CA ARG A 109 -6.27 8.50 -28.13
C ARG A 109 -5.20 7.74 -28.92
N ALA A 110 -4.36 8.45 -29.67
CA ALA A 110 -3.27 7.84 -30.42
C ALA A 110 -2.27 7.14 -29.50
N SER A 111 -1.84 7.79 -28.41
CA SER A 111 -0.92 7.18 -27.44
C SER A 111 -1.54 5.97 -26.71
N LEU A 112 -2.84 6.02 -26.36
CA LEU A 112 -3.53 4.87 -25.76
C LEU A 112 -3.66 3.71 -26.73
N LEU A 113 -3.91 3.98 -28.01
CA LEU A 113 -3.95 2.96 -29.05
C LEU A 113 -2.57 2.30 -29.23
N LEU A 114 -1.52 3.10 -29.37
CA LEU A 114 -0.14 2.57 -29.50
C LEU A 114 0.26 1.74 -28.29
N CYS A 115 -0.05 2.22 -27.09
CA CYS A 115 0.21 1.47 -25.86
C CYS A 115 -0.60 0.17 -25.82
N SER A 116 -1.87 0.19 -26.22
CA SER A 116 -2.71 -1.02 -26.28
C SER A 116 -2.21 -2.03 -27.29
N LEU A 117 -1.72 -1.59 -28.45
CA LEU A 117 -1.11 -2.48 -29.46
C LEU A 117 0.19 -3.09 -28.95
N ALA A 118 1.04 -2.31 -28.27
CA ALA A 118 2.27 -2.82 -27.68
C ALA A 118 2.01 -3.83 -26.55
N TRP A 119 1.06 -3.54 -25.65
CA TRP A 119 0.65 -4.47 -24.61
C TRP A 119 0.01 -5.73 -25.18
N LEU A 120 -0.81 -5.62 -26.23
CA LEU A 120 -1.36 -6.78 -26.91
C LEU A 120 -0.27 -7.64 -27.55
N ALA A 121 0.72 -7.01 -28.21
CA ALA A 121 1.85 -7.74 -28.79
C ALA A 121 2.65 -8.47 -27.70
N ALA A 122 2.96 -7.80 -26.58
CA ALA A 122 3.66 -8.40 -25.44
C ALA A 122 2.86 -9.55 -24.81
N LEU A 123 1.55 -9.38 -24.64
CA LEU A 123 0.66 -10.42 -24.12
C LEU A 123 0.65 -11.64 -25.05
N LEU A 124 0.50 -11.42 -26.36
CA LEU A 124 0.50 -12.50 -27.35
C LEU A 124 1.84 -13.23 -27.39
N ARG A 125 2.96 -12.51 -27.27
CA ARG A 125 4.31 -13.12 -27.19
C ARG A 125 4.51 -13.96 -25.92
N GLY A 126 3.97 -13.51 -24.79
CA GLY A 126 4.10 -14.23 -23.53
C GLY A 126 3.19 -15.45 -23.42
N VAL A 127 2.01 -15.41 -24.03
CA VAL A 127 1.02 -16.51 -23.94
C VAL A 127 1.17 -17.56 -25.05
N LEU A 128 1.85 -17.23 -26.17
CA LEU A 128 2.01 -18.14 -27.30
C LEU A 128 3.37 -18.85 -27.29
N PRO A 129 3.43 -20.14 -27.67
CA PRO A 129 2.29 -21.01 -28.00
C PRO A 129 1.43 -21.33 -26.77
N LEU A 130 0.12 -21.51 -26.97
CA LEU A 130 -0.80 -21.85 -25.87
C LEU A 130 -0.37 -23.18 -25.26
N ALA A 131 -0.06 -23.16 -23.96
CA ALA A 131 0.18 -24.38 -23.20
C ALA A 131 -1.13 -25.19 -23.04
N PRO A 132 -1.05 -26.50 -22.74
CA PRO A 132 -2.22 -27.25 -22.32
C PRO A 132 -2.84 -26.65 -21.03
N PHE A 133 -4.16 -26.78 -20.88
CA PHE A 133 -4.84 -26.49 -19.61
C PHE A 133 -4.66 -27.65 -18.63
N ASP A 134 -3.44 -27.79 -18.12
CA ASP A 134 -3.08 -28.76 -17.10
C ASP A 134 -3.37 -28.22 -15.68
N LEU A 135 -2.99 -29.00 -14.66
CA LEU A 135 -3.16 -28.64 -13.25
C LEU A 135 -2.40 -27.36 -12.88
N ASN A 136 -1.33 -27.03 -13.61
CA ASN A 136 -0.37 -25.99 -13.28
C ASN A 136 -0.54 -24.72 -14.14
N ALA A 137 -1.57 -24.68 -14.99
CA ALA A 137 -1.78 -23.60 -15.94
C ALA A 137 -2.05 -22.25 -15.24
N TRP A 138 -2.67 -22.24 -14.05
CA TRP A 138 -3.19 -21.03 -13.39
C TRP A 138 -2.73 -20.85 -11.94
N ASP A 139 -1.67 -21.55 -11.51
CA ASP A 139 -1.27 -21.62 -10.10
C ASP A 139 0.21 -21.28 -9.82
N ASN A 140 1.01 -21.03 -10.86
CA ASN A 140 2.42 -20.69 -10.71
C ASN A 140 2.87 -19.67 -11.78
N TYR A 141 3.95 -18.96 -11.50
CA TYR A 141 4.48 -17.93 -12.41
C TYR A 141 5.29 -18.47 -13.59
N LEU A 142 5.58 -19.78 -13.63
CA LEU A 142 6.30 -20.40 -14.74
C LEU A 142 5.36 -20.68 -15.93
N SER A 143 4.06 -20.74 -15.68
CA SER A 143 3.03 -20.87 -16.71
C SER A 143 3.04 -19.68 -17.69
N PRO A 144 2.95 -19.91 -19.01
CA PRO A 144 2.76 -18.85 -20.01
C PRO A 144 1.54 -17.97 -19.75
N TYR A 145 0.52 -18.50 -19.06
CA TYR A 145 -0.68 -17.75 -18.69
C TYR A 145 -0.42 -16.66 -17.65
N ASN A 146 0.75 -16.63 -17.00
CA ASN A 146 1.13 -15.49 -16.15
C ASN A 146 1.13 -14.17 -16.96
N SER A 147 1.30 -14.26 -18.29
CA SER A 147 1.08 -13.15 -19.23
C SER A 147 -0.33 -12.58 -19.17
N LEU A 148 -1.36 -13.43 -19.07
CA LEU A 148 -2.75 -13.01 -18.90
C LEU A 148 -2.95 -12.36 -17.53
N ARG A 149 -2.34 -12.92 -16.48
CA ARG A 149 -2.38 -12.35 -15.13
C ARG A 149 -1.85 -10.91 -15.11
N LEU A 150 -0.72 -10.62 -15.75
CA LEU A 150 -0.18 -9.25 -15.81
C LEU A 150 -0.99 -8.36 -16.78
N GLY A 151 -1.31 -8.88 -17.97
CA GLY A 151 -2.01 -8.14 -19.00
C GLY A 151 -3.43 -7.70 -18.61
N LYS A 152 -4.09 -8.40 -17.68
CA LYS A 152 -5.45 -8.08 -17.24
C LYS A 152 -5.60 -6.66 -16.69
N ALA A 153 -4.56 -6.10 -16.06
CA ALA A 153 -4.62 -4.74 -15.52
C ALA A 153 -4.84 -3.70 -16.63
N TRP A 154 -4.09 -3.81 -17.74
CA TRP A 154 -4.28 -2.96 -18.90
C TRP A 154 -5.65 -3.22 -19.56
N ALA A 155 -6.01 -4.49 -19.76
CA ALA A 155 -7.29 -4.87 -20.35
C ALA A 155 -8.49 -4.31 -19.57
N TRP A 156 -8.50 -4.45 -18.25
CA TRP A 156 -9.52 -3.87 -17.38
C TRP A 156 -9.60 -2.36 -17.47
N SER A 157 -8.46 -1.66 -17.52
CA SER A 157 -8.44 -0.22 -17.67
C SER A 157 -9.07 0.24 -19.00
N MET A 158 -8.85 -0.52 -20.09
CA MET A 158 -9.45 -0.24 -21.40
C MET A 158 -10.96 -0.60 -21.43
N LEU A 159 -11.38 -1.68 -20.77
CA LEU A 159 -12.80 -2.02 -20.61
C LEU A 159 -13.54 -1.02 -19.74
N LEU A 160 -12.90 -0.40 -18.75
CA LEU A 160 -13.50 0.64 -17.93
C LEU A 160 -13.49 2.02 -18.60
N LEU A 161 -12.67 2.25 -19.64
CA LEU A 161 -12.52 3.55 -20.27
C LEU A 161 -13.84 4.12 -20.84
N PRO A 162 -14.70 3.36 -21.56
CA PRO A 162 -16.00 3.87 -22.00
C PRO A 162 -16.91 4.28 -20.84
N LEU A 163 -16.86 3.55 -19.72
CA LEU A 163 -17.60 3.90 -18.50
C LEU A 163 -17.03 5.16 -17.85
N LEU A 164 -15.70 5.32 -17.82
CA LEU A 164 -15.05 6.57 -17.37
C LEU A 164 -15.49 7.76 -18.22
N LEU A 165 -15.48 7.64 -19.55
CA LEU A 165 -15.88 8.74 -20.44
C LEU A 165 -17.33 9.17 -20.22
N ARG A 166 -18.21 8.22 -19.87
CA ARG A 166 -19.62 8.49 -19.54
C ARG A 166 -19.77 9.10 -18.14
N ASP A 167 -19.11 8.53 -17.13
CA ASP A 167 -19.45 8.79 -15.71
C ASP A 167 -18.50 9.79 -15.03
N ALA A 168 -17.27 9.97 -15.52
CA ALA A 168 -16.20 10.72 -14.84
C ALA A 168 -16.24 12.24 -15.09
N SER A 169 -17.40 12.87 -14.84
CA SER A 169 -17.44 14.34 -14.71
C SER A 169 -16.62 14.81 -13.51
N ALA A 170 -16.14 16.06 -13.53
CA ALA A 170 -15.37 16.60 -12.41
C ALA A 170 -16.13 16.54 -11.06
N SER A 171 -17.46 16.72 -11.10
CA SER A 171 -18.32 16.58 -9.92
C SER A 171 -18.47 15.13 -9.48
N ALA A 172 -18.63 14.19 -10.41
CA ALA A 172 -18.72 12.76 -10.10
C ALA A 172 -17.41 12.21 -9.52
N LEU A 173 -16.26 12.56 -10.09
CA LEU A 173 -14.95 12.19 -9.55
C LEU A 173 -14.76 12.71 -8.12
N ARG A 174 -15.16 13.96 -7.87
CA ARG A 174 -15.12 14.54 -6.51
C ARG A 174 -16.10 13.85 -5.55
N ARG A 175 -17.28 13.43 -6.02
CA ARG A 175 -18.34 12.85 -5.19
C ARG A 175 -18.15 11.36 -4.90
N TYR A 176 -17.58 10.61 -5.83
CA TYR A 176 -17.47 9.15 -5.75
C TYR A 176 -16.02 8.67 -5.71
N ALA A 177 -15.19 9.07 -6.69
CA ALA A 177 -13.82 8.55 -6.80
C ALA A 177 -12.90 9.00 -5.65
N LEU A 178 -12.99 10.27 -5.23
CA LEU A 178 -12.20 10.76 -4.10
C LEU A 178 -12.57 10.04 -2.78
N PRO A 179 -13.86 9.97 -2.36
CA PRO A 179 -14.23 9.17 -1.19
C PRO A 179 -13.87 7.69 -1.31
N GLY A 180 -13.94 7.11 -2.52
CA GLY A 180 -13.54 5.72 -2.74
C GLY A 180 -12.04 5.49 -2.50
N MET A 181 -11.20 6.38 -3.03
CA MET A 181 -9.75 6.36 -2.77
C MET A 181 -9.43 6.54 -1.28
N LEU A 182 -10.12 7.45 -0.60
CA LEU A 182 -9.94 7.69 0.85
C LEU A 182 -10.42 6.50 1.69
N ALA A 183 -11.52 5.86 1.31
CA ALA A 183 -12.03 4.65 1.97
C ALA A 183 -11.04 3.49 1.81
N GLY A 184 -10.52 3.25 0.61
CA GLY A 184 -9.45 2.27 0.38
C GLY A 184 -8.22 2.56 1.24
N LEU A 185 -7.77 3.83 1.28
CA LEU A 185 -6.62 4.24 2.09
C LEU A 185 -6.87 4.00 3.58
N ALA A 186 -8.08 4.31 4.06
CA ALA A 186 -8.45 4.06 5.44
C ALA A 186 -8.41 2.57 5.78
N MET A 187 -9.01 1.71 4.94
CA MET A 187 -9.03 0.27 5.19
C MET A 187 -7.63 -0.34 5.13
N VAL A 188 -6.80 0.03 4.15
CA VAL A 188 -5.39 -0.42 4.07
C VAL A 188 -4.59 0.05 5.28
N SER A 189 -4.76 1.29 5.71
CA SER A 189 -4.02 1.84 6.87
C SER A 189 -4.46 1.18 8.18
N LEU A 190 -5.75 0.87 8.34
CA LEU A 190 -6.27 0.13 9.48
C LEU A 190 -5.76 -1.32 9.49
N PHE A 191 -5.69 -1.96 8.32
CA PHE A 191 -5.13 -3.30 8.20
C PHE A 191 -3.62 -3.31 8.53
N ALA A 192 -2.87 -2.33 8.04
CA ALA A 192 -1.45 -2.16 8.38
C ALA A 192 -1.26 -1.94 9.89
N LEU A 193 -2.11 -1.11 10.51
CA LEU A 193 -2.08 -0.90 11.96
C LEU A 193 -2.37 -2.21 12.71
N TRP A 194 -3.39 -2.95 12.27
CA TRP A 194 -3.76 -4.25 12.83
C TRP A 194 -2.60 -5.26 12.74
N GLU A 195 -2.00 -5.42 11.55
CA GLU A 195 -0.87 -6.33 11.35
C GLU A 195 0.28 -5.98 12.29
N ARG A 196 0.60 -4.68 12.44
CA ARG A 196 1.62 -4.25 13.41
C ARG A 196 1.25 -4.54 14.85
N THR A 197 -0.01 -4.32 15.24
CA THR A 197 -0.44 -4.62 16.62
C THR A 197 -0.32 -6.10 16.95
N VAL A 198 -0.61 -6.97 15.98
CA VAL A 198 -0.69 -8.42 16.18
C VAL A 198 0.69 -9.08 16.14
N PHE A 199 1.59 -8.62 15.27
CA PHE A 199 2.89 -9.28 15.04
C PHE A 199 4.04 -8.57 15.78
N PRO A 200 4.66 -7.48 15.27
CA PRO A 200 5.82 -6.87 15.94
C PRO A 200 5.46 -6.05 17.19
N GLY A 201 4.23 -5.54 17.29
CA GLY A 201 3.81 -4.50 18.23
C GLY A 201 3.94 -3.08 17.64
N LEU A 202 3.09 -2.14 18.09
CA LEU A 202 3.03 -0.78 17.53
C LEU A 202 4.34 0.00 17.64
N SER A 203 4.97 -0.05 18.81
CA SER A 203 6.20 0.68 19.14
C SER A 203 7.48 -0.08 18.82
N ASN A 204 7.40 -1.34 18.38
CA ASN A 204 8.57 -2.10 17.98
C ASN A 204 9.01 -1.67 16.58
N LEU A 205 10.06 -0.85 16.54
CA LEU A 205 10.72 -0.40 15.31
C LEU A 205 12.11 -1.01 15.15
N SER A 206 12.47 -1.99 15.98
CA SER A 206 13.75 -2.70 15.93
C SER A 206 13.65 -4.06 15.22
N SER A 207 12.45 -4.65 15.13
CA SER A 207 12.24 -5.89 14.38
C SER A 207 12.40 -5.68 12.88
N ASP A 208 12.85 -6.71 12.18
CA ASP A 208 12.92 -6.78 10.72
C ASP A 208 11.58 -7.06 10.02
N TYR A 209 10.49 -7.22 10.79
CA TYR A 209 9.14 -7.45 10.30
C TYR A 209 8.65 -6.30 9.42
N ARG A 210 8.38 -6.60 8.15
CA ARG A 210 7.79 -5.66 7.19
C ARG A 210 6.34 -6.02 6.93
N ILE A 211 5.46 -5.05 7.11
CA ILE A 211 4.04 -5.23 6.85
C ILE A 211 3.75 -5.45 5.37
N THR A 212 2.82 -6.34 5.08
CA THR A 212 2.28 -6.56 3.72
C THR A 212 0.91 -5.92 3.55
N ALA A 213 0.24 -5.62 4.67
CA ALA A 213 -1.15 -5.21 4.74
C ALA A 213 -2.02 -6.26 3.98
N PRO A 214 -3.15 -5.92 3.32
CA PRO A 214 -4.00 -6.92 2.67
C PRO A 214 -3.44 -7.42 1.32
N PHE A 215 -2.24 -7.02 0.90
CA PHE A 215 -1.72 -7.31 -0.45
C PHE A 215 -1.07 -8.69 -0.54
N SER A 216 -1.84 -9.71 -0.94
CA SER A 216 -1.33 -11.08 -1.16
C SER A 216 -0.30 -11.15 -2.28
N ALA A 217 -0.34 -10.21 -3.23
CA ALA A 217 0.66 -10.08 -4.29
C ALA A 217 2.09 -9.88 -3.76
N MET A 218 2.25 -9.57 -2.47
CA MET A 218 3.56 -9.48 -1.81
C MET A 218 4.12 -10.85 -1.35
N HIS A 219 3.45 -11.97 -1.63
CA HIS A 219 3.86 -13.31 -1.15
C HIS A 219 5.23 -13.79 -1.65
N THR A 220 5.76 -13.22 -2.72
CA THR A 220 7.14 -13.45 -3.20
C THR A 220 8.03 -12.21 -3.04
N GLY A 221 7.63 -11.29 -2.16
CA GLY A 221 8.20 -9.96 -2.02
C GLY A 221 7.52 -8.94 -2.92
N GLY A 222 8.22 -7.84 -3.24
CA GLY A 222 7.62 -6.73 -4.00
C GLY A 222 7.23 -5.56 -3.11
N ALA A 223 6.59 -4.55 -3.71
CA ALA A 223 6.32 -3.26 -3.08
C ALA A 223 4.89 -2.78 -3.36
N ALA A 224 3.91 -3.70 -3.38
CA ALA A 224 2.51 -3.39 -3.68
C ALA A 224 1.92 -2.35 -2.71
N LEU A 225 2.16 -2.52 -1.40
CA LEU A 225 1.76 -1.57 -0.37
C LEU A 225 2.38 -0.19 -0.59
N ASP A 226 3.68 -0.12 -0.91
CA ASP A 226 4.37 1.15 -1.18
C ASP A 226 3.77 1.85 -2.40
N GLY A 227 3.56 1.12 -3.49
CA GLY A 227 2.92 1.64 -4.71
C GLY A 227 1.51 2.17 -4.44
N TYR A 228 0.72 1.44 -3.65
CA TYR A 228 -0.62 1.88 -3.26
C TYR A 228 -0.60 3.14 -2.41
N LEU A 229 0.25 3.19 -1.37
CA LEU A 229 0.38 4.35 -0.48
C LEU A 229 0.86 5.58 -1.27
N ALA A 230 1.82 5.41 -2.18
CA ALA A 230 2.27 6.48 -3.07
C ALA A 230 1.14 7.04 -3.94
N LEU A 231 0.26 6.18 -4.47
CA LEU A 231 -0.89 6.59 -5.28
C LEU A 231 -2.03 7.25 -4.48
N SER A 232 -2.17 6.95 -3.19
CA SER A 232 -3.37 7.31 -2.40
C SER A 232 -3.14 8.42 -1.36
N LEU A 233 -1.96 8.48 -0.72
CA LEU A 233 -1.64 9.48 0.31
C LEU A 233 -1.87 10.95 -0.11
N PRO A 234 -1.51 11.37 -1.34
CA PRO A 234 -1.77 12.74 -1.78
C PRO A 234 -3.25 13.14 -1.74
N PHE A 235 -4.17 12.17 -1.85
CA PHE A 235 -5.61 12.44 -1.76
C PHE A 235 -6.08 12.68 -0.31
N ALA A 236 -5.41 12.12 0.70
CA ALA A 236 -5.66 12.48 2.10
C ALA A 236 -5.26 13.94 2.38
N ALA A 237 -4.11 14.37 1.85
CA ALA A 237 -3.69 15.78 1.91
C ALA A 237 -4.67 16.70 1.16
N LEU A 238 -5.16 16.28 -0.01
CA LEU A 238 -6.20 17.00 -0.75
C LEU A 238 -7.49 17.14 0.05
N TRP A 239 -7.92 16.07 0.73
CA TRP A 239 -9.13 16.08 1.54
C TRP A 239 -8.99 17.02 2.73
N LEU A 240 -7.83 17.00 3.40
CA LEU A 240 -7.51 17.94 4.48
C LEU A 240 -7.51 19.40 3.99
N ALA A 241 -6.92 19.67 2.81
CA ALA A 241 -6.90 21.00 2.21
C ALA A 241 -8.30 21.50 1.79
N ARG A 242 -9.23 20.58 1.48
CA ARG A 242 -10.61 20.88 1.05
C ARG A 242 -11.65 20.76 2.17
N ALA A 243 -11.23 20.47 3.41
CA ALA A 243 -12.15 20.24 4.52
C ALA A 243 -13.03 21.49 4.77
N SER A 244 -14.35 21.32 4.68
CA SER A 244 -15.30 22.43 4.88
C SER A 244 -15.69 22.60 6.35
N SER A 245 -15.63 21.53 7.14
CA SER A 245 -15.96 21.50 8.57
C SER A 245 -14.79 21.07 9.43
N ARG A 246 -14.81 21.44 10.72
CA ARG A 246 -13.79 21.01 11.71
C ARG A 246 -13.71 19.48 11.83
N TRP A 247 -14.85 18.80 11.73
CA TRP A 247 -14.92 17.34 11.80
C TRP A 247 -14.26 16.69 10.59
N GLN A 248 -14.48 17.23 9.38
CA GLN A 248 -13.78 16.76 8.19
C GLN A 248 -12.26 16.96 8.31
N ALA A 249 -11.81 18.09 8.86
CA ALA A 249 -10.39 18.33 9.07
C ALA A 249 -9.78 17.34 10.08
N VAL A 250 -10.48 17.07 11.19
CA VAL A 250 -10.05 16.07 12.19
C VAL A 250 -9.99 14.67 11.56
N LEU A 251 -11.03 14.23 10.85
CA LEU A 251 -11.03 12.94 10.18
C LEU A 251 -9.93 12.83 9.11
N ALA A 252 -9.67 13.90 8.36
CA ALA A 252 -8.60 13.93 7.37
C ALA A 252 -7.21 13.88 8.04
N MET A 253 -7.01 14.55 9.18
CA MET A 253 -5.78 14.43 9.97
C MET A 253 -5.59 13.03 10.55
N LEU A 254 -6.66 12.39 11.06
CA LEU A 254 -6.60 11.02 11.55
C LEU A 254 -6.24 10.04 10.43
N LEU A 255 -6.87 10.15 9.27
CA LEU A 255 -6.54 9.33 8.10
C LEU A 255 -5.10 9.57 7.65
N LEU A 256 -4.65 10.83 7.61
CA LEU A 256 -3.27 11.16 7.28
C LEU A 256 -2.29 10.55 8.27
N ALA A 257 -2.59 10.58 9.57
CA ALA A 257 -1.75 9.96 10.61
C ALA A 257 -1.67 8.44 10.45
N LEU A 258 -2.81 7.77 10.21
CA LEU A 258 -2.85 6.32 9.97
C LEU A 258 -2.07 5.94 8.70
N ALA A 259 -2.27 6.67 7.60
CA ALA A 259 -1.62 6.41 6.33
C ALA A 259 -0.11 6.70 6.38
N LEU A 260 0.31 7.76 7.07
CA LEU A 260 1.74 8.03 7.31
C LEU A 260 2.35 6.98 8.23
N HIS A 261 1.62 6.51 9.25
CA HIS A 261 2.09 5.41 10.10
C HIS A 261 2.32 4.15 9.28
N ALA A 262 1.37 3.77 8.42
CA ALA A 262 1.55 2.65 7.48
C ALA A 262 2.78 2.86 6.58
N ALA A 263 2.93 4.05 5.99
CA ALA A 263 4.07 4.35 5.12
C ALA A 263 5.42 4.30 5.84
N PHE A 264 5.53 4.86 7.03
CA PHE A 264 6.79 4.83 7.78
C PHE A 264 7.14 3.45 8.27
N THR A 265 6.16 2.61 8.57
CA THR A 265 6.38 1.27 9.10
C THR A 265 6.62 0.20 8.03
N THR A 266 6.61 0.57 6.74
CA THR A 266 7.15 -0.30 5.68
C THR A 266 8.68 -0.29 5.64
N PHE A 267 9.33 0.69 6.28
CA PHE A 267 10.79 0.90 6.23
C PHE A 267 11.35 0.95 4.80
N SER A 268 10.55 1.46 3.86
CA SER A 268 10.90 1.54 2.44
C SER A 268 11.53 2.88 2.07
N ARG A 269 12.81 2.86 1.72
CA ARG A 269 13.55 4.03 1.22
C ARG A 269 12.89 4.62 -0.05
N GLY A 270 12.35 3.75 -0.92
CA GLY A 270 11.66 4.16 -2.14
C GLY A 270 10.38 4.93 -1.84
N LEU A 271 9.58 4.46 -0.89
CA LEU A 271 8.37 5.17 -0.45
C LEU A 271 8.70 6.51 0.22
N TYR A 272 9.76 6.57 1.05
CA TYR A 272 10.16 7.83 1.67
C TYR A 272 10.59 8.88 0.63
N ALA A 273 11.34 8.44 -0.39
CA ALA A 273 11.69 9.30 -1.53
C ALA A 273 10.44 9.77 -2.30
N ALA A 274 9.45 8.90 -2.47
CA ALA A 274 8.18 9.25 -3.11
C ALA A 274 7.39 10.31 -2.32
N LEU A 275 7.32 10.19 -0.98
CA LEU A 275 6.71 11.20 -0.12
C LEU A 275 7.46 12.54 -0.20
N ALA A 276 8.79 12.51 -0.20
CA ALA A 276 9.61 13.70 -0.39
C ALA A 276 9.34 14.39 -1.73
N ALA A 277 9.26 13.61 -2.83
CA ALA A 277 8.94 14.13 -4.16
C ALA A 277 7.54 14.76 -4.22
N ALA A 278 6.53 14.14 -3.58
CA ALA A 278 5.19 14.69 -3.47
C ALA A 278 5.16 16.03 -2.70
N MET A 279 5.91 16.12 -1.58
CA MET A 279 6.04 17.36 -0.80
C MET A 279 6.75 18.46 -1.58
N LEU A 280 7.82 18.14 -2.31
CA LEU A 280 8.53 19.09 -3.18
C LEU A 280 7.62 19.63 -4.28
N LEU A 281 6.76 18.80 -4.85
CA LEU A 281 5.79 19.24 -5.86
C LEU A 281 4.72 20.17 -5.26
N GLY A 282 4.23 19.86 -4.06
CA GLY A 282 3.35 20.75 -3.29
C GLY A 282 4.02 22.10 -3.02
N PHE A 283 5.28 22.09 -2.56
CA PHE A 283 6.07 23.28 -2.32
C PHE A 283 6.26 24.11 -3.60
N TRP A 284 6.60 23.47 -4.73
CA TRP A 284 6.68 24.13 -6.04
C TRP A 284 5.37 24.83 -6.43
N GLN A 285 4.21 24.19 -6.18
CA GLN A 285 2.93 24.82 -6.45
C GLN A 285 2.74 26.07 -5.58
N THR A 286 3.02 26.00 -4.28
CA THR A 286 2.87 27.15 -3.37
C THR A 286 3.74 28.34 -3.78
N LEU A 287 4.95 28.10 -4.30
CA LEU A 287 5.82 29.16 -4.82
C LEU A 287 5.26 29.83 -6.08
N ARG A 288 4.50 29.09 -6.91
CA ARG A 288 3.91 29.61 -8.16
C ARG A 288 2.56 30.27 -7.97
N THR A 289 1.74 29.77 -7.05
CA THR A 289 0.40 30.31 -6.76
C THR A 289 0.43 31.38 -5.68
N ALA A 290 1.58 31.61 -5.02
CA ALA A 290 1.79 32.76 -4.15
C ALA A 290 1.38 34.05 -4.90
N PRO A 291 0.41 34.81 -4.40
CA PRO A 291 -0.23 35.88 -5.15
C PRO A 291 0.76 36.98 -5.52
N GLY A 292 1.18 37.00 -6.78
CA GLY A 292 1.50 38.22 -7.51
C GLY A 292 0.26 38.67 -8.26
N ALA A 293 -0.11 39.95 -8.15
CA ALA A 293 -1.10 40.66 -8.98
C ALA A 293 -2.55 40.85 -8.50
N ALA A 294 -2.83 40.93 -7.18
CA ALA A 294 -4.03 41.64 -6.73
C ALA A 294 -3.85 42.34 -5.37
N ARG A 295 -3.55 43.66 -5.43
CA ARG A 295 -3.65 44.68 -4.37
C ARG A 295 -2.82 44.50 -3.07
N ARG A 296 -1.74 45.30 -3.00
CA ARG A 296 -1.23 46.14 -1.88
C ARG A 296 0.11 45.80 -1.20
N VAL A 297 0.86 46.90 -1.02
CA VAL A 297 2.08 47.26 -0.25
C VAL A 297 3.45 46.76 -0.77
N PRO A 298 4.34 47.69 -1.19
CA PRO A 298 5.72 47.38 -1.53
C PRO A 298 6.58 47.42 -0.26
N SER A 299 6.88 46.28 0.38
CA SER A 299 8.00 46.30 1.34
C SER A 299 8.73 45.00 1.62
N GLN A 300 8.29 43.83 1.17
CA GLN A 300 9.08 42.59 1.33
C GLN A 300 8.97 41.69 0.12
N SER A 301 10.12 41.21 -0.38
CA SER A 301 10.10 40.20 -1.43
C SER A 301 9.44 38.93 -0.87
N PRO A 302 8.45 38.34 -1.57
CA PRO A 302 7.75 37.14 -1.10
C PRO A 302 8.71 35.97 -0.80
N ARG A 303 9.90 35.99 -1.39
CA ARG A 303 10.99 35.02 -1.16
C ARG A 303 11.57 35.09 0.26
N ARG A 304 11.77 36.27 0.84
CA ARG A 304 12.33 36.41 2.21
C ARG A 304 11.40 35.83 3.27
N GLY A 305 10.09 36.07 3.16
CA GLY A 305 9.09 35.52 4.09
C GLY A 305 8.89 34.01 3.96
N VAL A 306 9.05 33.44 2.76
CA VAL A 306 9.08 31.98 2.58
C VAL A 306 10.36 31.38 3.19
N LEU A 307 11.53 31.98 2.91
CA LEU A 307 12.79 31.51 3.45
C LEU A 307 12.80 31.49 4.98
N LEU A 308 12.30 32.55 5.63
CA LEU A 308 12.24 32.61 7.10
C LEU A 308 11.31 31.54 7.69
N ARG A 309 10.16 31.25 7.04
CA ARG A 309 9.28 30.15 7.45
C ARG A 309 9.96 28.78 7.33
N LEU A 310 10.72 28.58 6.25
CA LEU A 310 11.50 27.34 6.06
C LEU A 310 12.62 27.21 7.09
N LEU A 311 13.33 28.29 7.40
CA LEU A 311 14.36 28.30 8.44
C LEU A 311 13.77 27.99 9.81
N LEU A 312 12.62 28.59 10.17
CA LEU A 312 11.93 28.28 11.42
C LEU A 312 11.45 26.83 11.48
N ALA A 313 10.90 26.30 10.38
CA ALA A 313 10.48 24.90 10.30
C ALA A 313 11.67 23.93 10.38
N GLY A 314 12.78 24.27 9.73
CA GLY A 314 14.03 23.51 9.78
C GLY A 314 14.65 23.50 11.17
N LEU A 315 14.77 24.67 11.80
CA LEU A 315 15.23 24.81 13.18
C LEU A 315 14.31 24.03 14.14
N GLY A 316 13.00 24.17 14.00
CA GLY A 316 12.03 23.39 14.78
C GLY A 316 12.25 21.88 14.62
N THR A 317 12.46 21.41 13.39
CA THR A 317 12.74 19.98 13.12
C THR A 317 14.03 19.52 13.81
N VAL A 318 15.12 20.29 13.71
CA VAL A 318 16.40 19.97 14.36
C VAL A 318 16.24 19.90 15.88
N LEU A 319 15.54 20.86 16.48
CA LEU A 319 15.31 20.87 17.92
C LEU A 319 14.41 19.72 18.38
N LEU A 320 13.42 19.33 17.59
CA LEU A 320 12.58 18.16 17.87
C LEU A 320 13.37 16.85 17.79
N VAL A 321 14.27 16.71 16.81
CA VAL A 321 15.19 15.56 16.72
C VAL A 321 16.12 15.52 17.92
N TYR A 322 16.70 16.66 18.31
CA TYR A 322 17.60 16.74 19.47
C TYR A 322 16.86 16.44 20.79
N MET A 323 15.62 16.90 20.93
CA MET A 323 14.78 16.55 22.08
C MET A 323 14.45 15.05 22.12
N PHE A 324 14.14 14.45 20.96
CA PHE A 324 13.85 13.03 20.86
C PHE A 324 15.08 12.16 21.18
N SER A 325 16.27 12.55 20.70
CA SER A 325 17.50 11.75 20.91
C SER A 325 17.90 11.62 22.38
N LEU A 326 17.46 12.54 23.25
CA LEU A 326 17.72 12.47 24.69
C LEU A 326 16.51 11.96 25.49
N ALA A 327 15.32 12.54 25.28
CA ALA A 327 14.14 12.29 26.12
C ALA A 327 13.01 11.49 25.43
N GLY A 328 13.31 10.88 24.28
CA GLY A 328 12.46 9.92 23.57
C GLY A 328 11.08 10.48 23.17
N TYR A 329 10.10 9.58 23.05
CA TYR A 329 8.73 9.92 22.63
C TYR A 329 8.06 10.96 23.53
N ARG A 330 8.33 10.94 24.84
CA ARG A 330 7.71 11.85 25.81
C ARG A 330 8.21 13.28 25.63
N GLY A 331 9.53 13.45 25.51
CA GLY A 331 10.14 14.74 25.24
C GLY A 331 9.71 15.31 23.89
N LEU A 332 9.68 14.47 22.85
CA LEU A 332 9.22 14.86 21.52
C LEU A 332 7.77 15.34 21.53
N LEU A 333 6.86 14.59 22.16
CA LEU A 333 5.45 14.97 22.26
C LEU A 333 5.28 16.29 23.01
N ALA A 334 5.96 16.46 24.14
CA ALA A 334 5.91 17.70 24.92
C ALA A 334 6.39 18.91 24.09
N ALA A 335 7.46 18.75 23.32
CA ALA A 335 8.00 19.79 22.45
C ALA A 335 7.04 20.14 21.30
N VAL A 336 6.46 19.15 20.63
CA VAL A 336 5.47 19.39 19.56
C VAL A 336 4.22 20.10 20.10
N VAL A 337 3.71 19.69 21.26
CA VAL A 337 2.55 20.34 21.91
C VAL A 337 2.87 21.80 22.26
N LEU A 338 4.06 22.09 22.80
CA LEU A 338 4.49 23.46 23.11
C LEU A 338 4.58 24.32 21.84
N LEU A 339 5.21 23.83 20.77
CA LEU A 339 5.34 24.55 19.50
C LEU A 339 3.98 24.79 18.83
N ALA A 340 3.06 23.81 18.90
CA ALA A 340 1.69 23.95 18.41
C ALA A 340 0.90 24.99 19.21
N ALA A 341 1.03 24.99 20.54
CA ALA A 341 0.44 26.01 21.40
C ALA A 341 1.00 27.40 21.07
N SER A 342 2.32 27.53 20.90
CA SER A 342 2.95 28.78 20.44
C SER A 342 2.41 29.24 19.10
N PHE A 343 2.27 28.33 18.12
CA PHE A 343 1.74 28.66 16.80
C PHE A 343 0.33 29.28 16.88
N VAL A 344 -0.54 28.72 17.72
CA VAL A 344 -1.91 29.21 17.92
C VAL A 344 -1.93 30.56 18.66
N LEU A 345 -1.13 30.69 19.72
CA LEU A 345 -1.10 31.90 20.55
C LEU A 345 -0.38 33.08 19.88
N ALA A 346 0.55 32.80 18.96
CA ALA A 346 1.31 33.79 18.18
C ALA A 346 0.44 34.71 17.30
N ALA A 347 -0.83 34.39 17.11
CA ALA A 347 -1.81 35.21 16.39
C ALA A 347 -2.74 36.03 17.30
N ARG A 348 -2.54 35.99 18.62
CA ARG A 348 -3.39 36.65 19.63
C ARG A 348 -2.63 37.77 20.35
N PRO A 349 -3.31 38.85 20.80
CA PRO A 349 -2.69 39.93 21.58
C PRO A 349 -2.46 39.49 23.03
N LEU A 350 -1.34 38.84 23.30
CA LEU A 350 -1.04 38.24 24.61
C LEU A 350 -0.76 39.31 25.70
N PRO A 351 -1.38 39.21 26.90
CA PRO A 351 -1.12 40.10 28.03
C PRO A 351 0.19 39.74 28.75
N TRP A 352 1.33 40.10 28.15
CA TRP A 352 2.68 39.81 28.66
C TRP A 352 2.94 40.27 30.10
N ARG A 353 2.16 41.23 30.62
CA ARG A 353 2.22 41.69 32.02
C ARG A 353 1.92 40.57 33.03
N LEU A 354 1.19 39.54 32.63
CA LEU A 354 0.84 38.39 33.47
C LEU A 354 1.88 37.25 33.41
N ALA A 355 2.91 37.37 32.56
CA ALA A 355 3.93 36.33 32.39
C ALA A 355 4.67 35.98 33.70
N PRO A 356 5.11 36.93 34.56
CA PRO A 356 5.81 36.60 35.80
C PRO A 356 4.93 35.81 36.78
N ALA A 357 3.69 36.23 36.97
CA ALA A 357 2.72 35.54 37.82
C ALA A 357 2.41 34.13 37.29
N SER A 358 2.36 33.98 35.97
CA SER A 358 2.10 32.67 35.34
C SER A 358 3.23 31.66 35.54
N VAL A 359 4.50 32.11 35.62
CA VAL A 359 5.65 31.24 35.93
C VAL A 359 5.58 30.72 37.37
N LEU A 360 5.24 31.59 38.33
CA LEU A 360 5.03 31.21 39.73
C LEU A 360 3.90 30.17 39.88
N CYS A 361 2.76 30.40 39.21
CA CYS A 361 1.68 29.41 39.18
C CYS A 361 2.10 28.10 38.50
N ALA A 362 2.85 28.16 37.41
CA ALA A 362 3.33 26.99 36.67
C ALA A 362 4.30 26.12 37.48
N LEU A 363 5.11 26.72 38.35
CA LEU A 363 6.00 26.00 39.27
C LEU A 363 5.22 25.33 40.42
N CYS A 364 4.05 25.85 40.79
CA CYS A 364 3.22 25.33 41.89
C CYS A 364 2.17 24.29 41.45
N LEU A 365 1.83 24.24 40.15
CA LEU A 365 0.69 23.48 39.61
C LEU A 365 1.16 22.64 38.41
N GLN A 366 1.06 21.30 38.47
CA GLN A 366 1.69 20.42 37.46
C GLN A 366 0.76 19.86 36.37
N GLY A 367 1.37 19.63 35.20
CA GLY A 367 0.99 18.62 34.19
C GLY A 367 -0.44 18.65 33.64
N LEU A 368 -1.30 17.80 34.20
CA LEU A 368 -2.66 17.52 33.73
C LEU A 368 -3.54 18.78 33.69
N LEU A 369 -3.31 19.71 34.60
CA LEU A 369 -4.06 20.96 34.63
C LEU A 369 -3.75 21.84 33.41
N ALA A 370 -2.52 21.85 32.90
CA ALA A 370 -2.09 22.72 31.82
C ALA A 370 -2.83 22.43 30.50
N ALA A 371 -2.98 21.14 30.17
CA ALA A 371 -3.70 20.70 28.97
C ALA A 371 -5.20 21.03 29.07
N MET A 372 -5.82 20.79 30.23
CA MET A 372 -7.24 21.12 30.47
C MET A 372 -7.48 22.63 30.41
N LEU A 373 -6.58 23.43 30.99
CA LEU A 373 -6.65 24.89 30.98
C LEU A 373 -6.46 25.46 29.58
N LEU A 374 -5.55 24.90 28.77
CA LEU A 374 -5.37 25.30 27.37
C LEU A 374 -6.61 25.00 26.52
N VAL A 375 -7.18 23.80 26.67
CA VAL A 375 -8.44 23.42 26.00
C VAL A 375 -9.57 24.34 26.43
N GLY A 376 -9.72 24.60 27.74
CA GLY A 376 -10.74 25.52 28.26
C GLY A 376 -10.56 26.97 27.80
N ALA A 377 -9.31 27.44 27.63
CA ALA A 377 -9.01 28.78 27.11
C ALA A 377 -9.31 28.92 25.61
N LEU A 378 -9.11 27.84 24.84
CA LEU A 378 -9.26 27.82 23.38
C LEU A 378 -10.65 27.35 22.92
N TRP A 379 -11.45 26.69 23.79
CA TRP A 379 -12.77 26.18 23.43
C TRP A 379 -13.80 27.31 23.30
N PRO A 380 -14.46 27.46 22.15
CA PRO A 380 -15.57 28.39 22.00
C PRO A 380 -16.79 27.82 22.72
N GLY A 381 -17.09 28.32 23.91
CA GLY A 381 -18.37 28.07 24.56
C GLY A 381 -19.53 28.45 23.62
N SER A 382 -20.43 27.50 23.39
CA SER A 382 -21.68 27.69 22.67
C SER A 382 -22.51 28.82 23.28
N ALA A 383 -23.00 29.71 22.42
CA ALA A 383 -24.11 30.66 22.63
C ALA A 383 -24.03 31.61 23.85
N GLY A 384 -23.81 32.91 23.57
CA GLY A 384 -24.36 34.01 24.40
C GLY A 384 -23.44 34.81 25.34
N GLY A 385 -22.13 34.53 25.44
CA GLY A 385 -21.26 35.19 26.43
C GLY A 385 -20.54 36.45 25.96
N LYS A 386 -20.97 37.62 26.46
CA LYS A 386 -20.41 38.99 26.32
C LYS A 386 -18.87 39.10 26.27
N ALA A 387 -18.39 40.13 25.54
CA ALA A 387 -16.99 40.54 25.34
C ALA A 387 -16.10 40.71 26.61
N GLY A 388 -16.66 40.63 27.82
CA GLY A 388 -15.93 40.83 29.09
C GLY A 388 -15.05 39.68 29.57
N LYS A 389 -15.12 38.46 28.98
CA LYS A 389 -14.32 37.29 29.42
C LYS A 389 -13.03 37.04 28.63
N GLU A 390 -12.77 37.82 27.58
CA GLU A 390 -11.61 37.66 26.71
C GLU A 390 -10.24 37.86 27.43
N PRO A 391 -10.02 38.92 28.23
CA PRO A 391 -8.75 39.10 28.94
C PRO A 391 -8.45 37.98 29.95
N ALA A 392 -9.46 37.45 30.63
CA ALA A 392 -9.32 36.31 31.53
C ALA A 392 -8.90 35.02 30.79
N ARG A 393 -9.47 34.77 29.60
CA ARG A 393 -9.10 33.62 28.74
C ARG A 393 -7.66 33.72 28.24
N LEU A 394 -7.21 34.92 27.86
CA LEU A 394 -5.82 35.11 27.44
C LEU A 394 -4.83 34.99 28.59
N GLY A 395 -5.19 35.45 29.80
CA GLY A 395 -4.40 35.20 31.00
C GLY A 395 -4.24 33.69 31.28
N LEU A 396 -5.33 32.92 31.18
CA LEU A 396 -5.31 31.47 31.31
C LEU A 396 -4.44 30.79 30.24
N ALA A 397 -4.47 31.29 29.01
CA ALA A 397 -3.68 30.75 27.91
C ALA A 397 -2.16 30.96 28.11
N ILE A 398 -1.72 32.12 28.62
CA ILE A 398 -0.31 32.36 28.96
C ILE A 398 0.12 31.43 30.11
N MET A 399 -0.75 31.22 31.10
CA MET A 399 -0.48 30.28 32.19
C MET A 399 -0.36 28.83 31.72
N ALA A 400 -1.27 28.38 30.86
CA ALA A 400 -1.18 27.05 30.27
C ALA A 400 0.08 26.90 29.41
N TRP A 401 0.47 27.91 28.63
CA TRP A 401 1.69 27.88 27.83
C TRP A 401 2.97 27.83 28.67
N THR A 402 3.05 28.62 29.76
CA THR A 402 4.20 28.60 30.67
C THR A 402 4.30 27.27 31.42
N MET A 403 3.17 26.66 31.80
CA MET A 403 3.14 25.30 32.33
C MET A 403 3.65 24.27 31.33
N LEU A 404 3.27 24.36 30.04
CA LEU A 404 3.79 23.47 29.00
C LEU A 404 5.31 23.61 28.84
N ALA A 405 5.84 24.83 28.90
CA ALA A 405 7.29 25.08 28.84
C ALA A 405 8.03 24.47 30.04
N CYS A 406 7.50 24.62 31.26
CA CYS A 406 8.07 23.99 32.46
C CYS A 406 7.97 22.46 32.41
N ASN A 407 6.83 21.92 31.96
CA ASN A 407 6.64 20.48 31.79
C ASN A 407 7.63 19.88 30.78
N LEU A 408 7.94 20.58 29.68
CA LEU A 408 8.95 20.12 28.74
C LEU A 408 10.31 19.93 29.41
N ALA A 409 10.75 20.93 30.18
CA ALA A 409 12.01 20.85 30.92
C ALA A 409 11.99 19.76 32.00
N TRP A 410 10.88 19.63 32.74
CA TRP A 410 10.70 18.59 33.75
C TRP A 410 10.72 17.19 33.14
N ILE A 411 9.95 16.95 32.08
CA ILE A 411 9.91 15.66 31.37
C ILE A 411 11.30 15.32 30.85
N GLY A 412 11.99 16.29 30.25
CA GLY A 412 13.37 16.12 29.80
C GLY A 412 14.29 15.71 30.95
N TRP A 413 14.29 16.48 32.03
CA TRP A 413 15.16 16.25 33.19
C TRP A 413 14.88 14.91 33.89
N HIS A 414 13.60 14.56 34.07
CA HIS A 414 13.21 13.33 34.74
C HIS A 414 13.63 12.06 33.97
N TRP A 415 13.49 12.05 32.65
CA TRP A 415 13.77 10.86 31.83
C TRP A 415 15.20 10.79 31.29
N ALA A 416 15.89 11.93 31.16
CA ALA A 416 17.20 12.01 30.49
C ALA A 416 18.25 12.83 31.26
N GLY A 417 17.93 13.26 32.49
CA GLY A 417 18.86 13.98 33.35
C GLY A 417 19.21 15.39 32.85
N PRO A 418 20.26 16.01 33.42
CA PRO A 418 20.71 17.36 33.07
C PRO A 418 20.94 17.61 31.57
N PRO A 419 21.44 16.65 30.76
CA PRO A 419 21.67 16.86 29.32
C PRO A 419 20.42 17.29 28.54
N ALA A 420 19.21 16.92 28.98
CA ALA A 420 17.97 17.29 28.30
C ALA A 420 17.52 18.74 28.53
N LEU A 421 18.11 19.44 29.51
CA LEU A 421 17.75 20.83 29.81
C LEU A 421 18.15 21.79 28.68
N LEU A 422 19.27 21.55 28.00
CA LEU A 422 19.72 22.36 26.87
C LEU A 422 18.73 22.31 25.68
N PRO A 423 18.39 21.14 25.12
CA PRO A 423 17.39 21.07 24.05
C PRO A 423 16.03 21.59 24.49
N ALA A 424 15.59 21.29 25.73
CA ALA A 424 14.35 21.85 26.26
C ALA A 424 14.37 23.38 26.28
N GLY A 425 15.46 24.00 26.77
CA GLY A 425 15.65 25.44 26.76
C GLY A 425 15.65 26.06 25.36
N LEU A 426 16.29 25.40 24.38
CA LEU A 426 16.28 25.82 22.98
C LEU A 426 14.87 25.74 22.35
N VAL A 427 14.10 24.69 22.65
CA VAL A 427 12.71 24.58 22.21
C VAL A 427 11.84 25.67 22.84
N VAL A 428 12.00 25.94 24.15
CA VAL A 428 11.29 27.04 24.82
C VAL A 428 11.68 28.39 24.21
N LEU A 429 12.95 28.61 23.89
CA LEU A 429 13.42 29.82 23.19
C LEU A 429 12.76 29.97 21.82
N LEU A 430 12.73 28.92 21.01
CA LEU A 430 12.02 28.93 19.73
C LEU A 430 10.53 29.21 19.93
N ALA A 431 9.91 28.56 20.91
CA ALA A 431 8.51 28.75 21.26
C ALA A 431 8.21 30.21 21.66
N MET A 432 9.11 30.88 22.39
CA MET A 432 9.03 32.31 22.71
C MET A 432 9.20 33.19 21.47
N LEU A 433 10.17 32.89 20.60
CA LEU A 433 10.38 33.61 19.33
C LEU A 433 9.14 33.53 18.43
N MET A 434 8.45 32.39 18.40
CA MET A 434 7.20 32.24 17.65
C MET A 434 6.09 33.18 18.16
N LEU A 435 6.01 33.44 19.47
CA LEU A 435 5.02 34.37 20.04
C LEU A 435 5.25 35.82 19.60
N CYS A 436 6.43 36.17 19.09
CA CYS A 436 6.72 37.48 18.50
C CYS A 436 6.11 37.68 17.10
N ASN A 437 5.54 36.64 16.48
CA ASN A 437 4.92 36.73 15.14
C ASN A 437 3.87 37.85 15.03
N GLY A 438 3.05 38.04 16.08
CA GLY A 438 2.04 39.10 16.11
C GLY A 438 2.60 40.53 16.13
N ARG A 439 3.90 40.70 16.43
CA ARG A 439 4.59 42.00 16.40
C ARG A 439 5.17 42.32 15.01
N LEU A 440 5.29 41.32 14.12
CA LEU A 440 5.84 41.50 12.78
C LEU A 440 4.79 42.13 11.84
N ARG A 441 5.24 43.05 10.98
CA ARG A 441 4.41 43.69 9.95
C ARG A 441 5.06 43.50 8.57
N PRO A 442 4.57 42.58 7.72
CA PRO A 442 3.47 41.64 7.94
C PRO A 442 3.85 40.45 8.86
N PRO A 443 2.86 39.76 9.49
CA PRO A 443 3.13 38.53 10.25
C PRO A 443 3.58 37.40 9.32
N LEU A 444 4.39 36.47 9.83
CA LEU A 444 4.89 35.32 9.09
C LEU A 444 3.78 34.30 8.78
N TRP A 445 2.85 34.13 9.72
CA TRP A 445 1.65 33.31 9.53
C TRP A 445 0.41 33.95 10.17
N ARG A 446 -0.76 33.52 9.70
CA ARG A 446 -2.07 33.89 10.24
C ARG A 446 -2.77 32.64 10.78
N LEU A 447 -3.64 32.82 11.76
CA LEU A 447 -4.47 31.74 12.28
C LEU A 447 -5.69 31.54 11.39
N ASP A 448 -5.50 30.80 10.30
CA ASP A 448 -6.58 30.30 9.45
C ASP A 448 -6.58 28.78 9.41
N ARG A 449 -7.65 28.20 8.83
CA ARG A 449 -7.80 26.74 8.74
C ARG A 449 -6.66 26.11 7.95
N ALA A 450 -6.22 26.76 6.87
CA ALA A 450 -5.15 26.25 6.01
C ALA A 450 -3.83 26.12 6.79
N SER A 451 -3.46 27.16 7.54
CA SER A 451 -2.23 27.15 8.33
C SER A 451 -2.31 26.14 9.48
N LEU A 452 -3.46 26.00 10.15
CA LEU A 452 -3.68 24.96 11.16
C LEU A 452 -3.56 23.55 10.57
N SER A 453 -4.16 23.29 9.41
CA SER A 453 -4.06 22.01 8.72
C SER A 453 -2.62 21.69 8.31
N ILE A 454 -1.86 22.66 7.80
CA ILE A 454 -0.46 22.49 7.39
C ILE A 454 0.41 22.17 8.62
N VAL A 455 0.27 22.94 9.71
CA VAL A 455 1.03 22.73 10.95
C VAL A 455 0.64 21.41 11.61
N GLY A 456 -0.63 21.05 11.63
CA GLY A 456 -1.11 19.76 12.13
C GLY A 456 -0.55 18.59 11.33
N ALA A 457 -0.60 18.66 9.99
CA ALA A 457 -0.04 17.66 9.11
C ALA A 457 1.50 17.54 9.27
N ALA A 458 2.21 18.68 9.38
CA ALA A 458 3.65 18.69 9.63
C ALA A 458 3.99 18.10 11.01
N GLY A 459 3.21 18.42 12.05
CA GLY A 459 3.37 17.85 13.38
C GLY A 459 3.19 16.33 13.40
N ILE A 460 2.15 15.81 12.72
CA ILE A 460 1.92 14.37 12.56
C ILE A 460 3.09 13.72 11.81
N LEU A 461 3.51 14.32 10.69
CA LEU A 461 4.64 13.84 9.90
C LEU A 461 5.90 13.73 10.75
N LEU A 462 6.25 14.78 11.51
CA LEU A 462 7.44 14.80 12.36
C LEU A 462 7.36 13.84 13.54
N LEU A 463 6.19 13.72 14.18
CA LEU A 463 5.95 12.77 15.27
C LEU A 463 6.15 11.31 14.84
N LEU A 464 5.88 10.99 13.58
CA LEU A 464 6.06 9.64 13.03
C LEU A 464 7.44 9.44 12.41
N ALA A 465 7.96 10.43 11.68
CA ALA A 465 9.22 10.34 10.97
C ALA A 465 10.43 10.30 11.92
N ILE A 466 10.45 11.15 12.97
CA ILE A 466 11.60 11.28 13.87
C ILE A 466 11.92 9.94 14.55
N PRO A 467 10.96 9.26 15.23
CA PRO A 467 11.26 8.00 15.90
C PRO A 467 11.67 6.89 14.93
N VAL A 468 11.07 6.86 13.73
CA VAL A 468 11.40 5.87 12.71
C VAL A 468 12.81 6.10 12.17
N SER A 469 13.19 7.34 11.86
CA SER A 469 14.55 7.68 11.42
C SER A 469 15.63 7.39 12.46
N ALA A 470 15.27 7.41 13.75
CA ALA A 470 16.17 7.12 14.86
C ALA A 470 16.13 5.64 15.31
N SER A 471 15.31 4.80 14.66
CA SER A 471 15.21 3.38 15.00
C SER A 471 16.44 2.59 14.54
N TYR A 472 16.76 1.52 15.26
CA TYR A 472 17.86 0.62 14.90
C TYR A 472 17.69 0.06 13.48
N TYR A 473 16.50 -0.47 13.18
CA TYR A 473 16.24 -1.10 11.89
C TYR A 473 16.35 -0.10 10.73
N ALA A 474 15.74 1.09 10.84
CA ALA A 474 15.88 2.10 9.79
C ALA A 474 17.36 2.51 9.61
N THR A 475 18.12 2.68 10.69
CA THR A 475 19.54 3.04 10.63
C THR A 475 20.35 1.98 9.88
N GLU A 476 20.13 0.70 10.18
CA GLU A 476 20.78 -0.43 9.53
C GLU A 476 20.46 -0.48 8.03
N ARG A 477 19.18 -0.26 7.67
CA ARG A 477 18.74 -0.13 6.27
C ARG A 477 19.36 1.05 5.52
N PHE A 478 19.58 2.18 6.18
CA PHE A 478 20.22 3.34 5.55
C PHE A 478 21.74 3.15 5.42
N ALA A 479 22.38 2.48 6.39
CA ALA A 479 23.81 2.17 6.36
C ALA A 479 24.18 1.25 5.19
N THR A 480 23.30 0.31 4.80
CA THR A 480 23.53 -0.66 3.71
C THR A 480 23.13 -0.15 2.32
N THR A 481 22.77 1.13 2.17
CA THR A 481 22.26 1.68 0.89
C THR A 481 23.19 1.47 -0.30
N ALA A 482 24.50 1.65 -0.11
CA ALA A 482 25.47 1.46 -1.18
C ALA A 482 25.56 0.00 -1.65
N PHE A 483 25.55 -0.95 -0.70
CA PHE A 483 25.60 -2.38 -0.99
C PHE A 483 24.33 -2.86 -1.71
N ASP A 484 23.16 -2.42 -1.25
CA ASP A 484 21.88 -2.72 -1.89
C ASP A 484 21.82 -2.21 -3.34
N MET A 485 22.37 -1.01 -3.59
CA MET A 485 22.42 -0.45 -4.94
C MET A 485 23.32 -1.27 -5.86
N GLN A 486 24.48 -1.73 -5.38
CA GLN A 486 25.35 -2.63 -6.16
C GLN A 486 24.66 -3.96 -6.47
N GLY A 487 23.95 -4.55 -5.49
CA GLY A 487 23.14 -5.76 -5.69
C GLY A 487 22.06 -5.57 -6.76
N ARG A 488 21.34 -4.44 -6.71
CA ARG A 488 20.32 -4.10 -7.72
C ARG A 488 20.92 -3.90 -9.11
N LEU A 489 22.03 -3.19 -9.24
CA LEU A 489 22.72 -3.00 -10.52
C LEU A 489 23.20 -4.35 -11.10
N ARG A 490 23.67 -5.27 -10.25
CA ARG A 490 24.03 -6.63 -10.67
C ARG A 490 22.81 -7.40 -11.18
N HIS A 491 21.72 -7.42 -10.41
CA HIS A 491 20.45 -8.05 -10.79
C HIS A 491 19.92 -7.49 -12.11
N TRP A 492 19.90 -6.17 -12.27
CA TRP A 492 19.45 -5.52 -13.50
C TRP A 492 20.30 -5.87 -14.71
N ARG A 493 21.62 -5.98 -14.56
CA ARG A 493 22.51 -6.46 -15.63
C ARG A 493 22.23 -7.92 -15.99
N GLN A 494 21.99 -8.77 -15.00
CA GLN A 494 21.62 -10.17 -15.22
C GLN A 494 20.26 -10.29 -15.93
N ALA A 495 19.26 -9.50 -15.51
CA ALA A 495 17.95 -9.44 -16.15
C ALA A 495 18.04 -9.03 -17.62
N LEU A 496 18.84 -8.01 -17.94
CA LEU A 496 19.09 -7.60 -19.32
C LEU A 496 19.87 -8.65 -20.13
N ALA A 497 20.80 -9.37 -19.50
CA ALA A 497 21.58 -10.42 -20.16
C ALA A 497 20.73 -11.65 -20.53
N MET A 498 19.58 -11.85 -19.89
CA MET A 498 18.63 -12.91 -20.23
C MET A 498 17.75 -12.58 -21.44
N GLN A 499 17.76 -11.33 -21.92
CA GLN A 499 16.95 -10.93 -23.08
C GLN A 499 17.57 -11.45 -24.39
N PRO A 500 16.81 -12.17 -25.24
CA PRO A 500 17.27 -12.57 -26.56
C PRO A 500 17.69 -11.37 -27.42
N SER A 501 18.65 -11.60 -28.32
CA SER A 501 19.23 -10.53 -29.15
C SER A 501 18.37 -10.10 -30.34
N ASP A 502 17.26 -10.77 -30.60
CA ASP A 502 16.48 -10.60 -31.82
C ASP A 502 15.73 -9.26 -31.87
N TRP A 503 15.58 -8.71 -33.07
CA TRP A 503 14.89 -7.42 -33.28
C TRP A 503 13.43 -7.45 -32.81
N GLY A 504 12.75 -8.60 -32.95
CA GLY A 504 11.39 -8.80 -32.45
C GLY A 504 11.31 -8.63 -30.93
N ASP A 505 12.22 -9.26 -30.19
CA ASP A 505 12.31 -9.17 -28.73
C ASP A 505 12.70 -7.77 -28.24
N ARG A 506 13.53 -7.05 -29.01
CA ARG A 506 13.85 -5.66 -28.67
C ARG A 506 12.66 -4.72 -28.87
N LEU A 507 11.87 -4.93 -29.93
CA LEU A 507 10.74 -4.06 -30.24
C LEU A 507 9.53 -4.33 -29.36
N PHE A 508 9.19 -5.61 -29.12
CA PHE A 508 7.96 -6.03 -28.45
C PHE A 508 8.18 -6.76 -27.13
N GLY A 509 9.43 -6.95 -26.70
CA GLY A 509 9.78 -7.61 -25.45
C GLY A 509 9.72 -9.13 -25.54
N MET A 510 10.13 -9.77 -24.45
CA MET A 510 10.02 -11.23 -24.26
C MET A 510 8.60 -11.70 -23.94
N GLY A 511 7.64 -10.76 -23.86
CA GLY A 511 6.27 -11.00 -23.44
C GLY A 511 6.02 -10.60 -21.98
N SER A 512 4.83 -10.07 -21.71
CA SER A 512 4.42 -9.66 -20.36
C SER A 512 4.42 -10.86 -19.42
N GLY A 513 5.00 -10.76 -18.23
CA GLY A 513 4.99 -11.82 -17.22
C GLY A 513 5.89 -13.02 -17.51
N SER A 514 6.74 -12.98 -18.55
CA SER A 514 7.65 -14.10 -18.84
C SER A 514 8.89 -14.12 -17.95
N PHE A 515 9.18 -13.02 -17.23
CA PHE A 515 10.42 -12.90 -16.45
C PHE A 515 10.66 -14.04 -15.44
N PRO A 516 9.68 -14.50 -14.62
CA PRO A 516 9.94 -15.58 -13.67
C PRO A 516 10.33 -16.90 -14.34
N ALA A 517 9.66 -17.25 -15.45
CA ALA A 517 10.02 -18.42 -16.25
C ALA A 517 11.42 -18.27 -16.87
N THR A 518 11.72 -17.11 -17.44
CA THR A 518 13.04 -16.82 -18.02
C THR A 518 14.14 -16.88 -16.95
N TYR A 519 13.92 -16.33 -15.76
CA TYR A 519 14.87 -16.42 -14.65
C TYR A 519 15.10 -17.89 -14.24
N TYR A 520 14.02 -18.65 -14.05
CA TYR A 520 14.11 -20.05 -13.63
C TYR A 520 14.99 -20.88 -14.58
N TRP A 521 14.86 -20.68 -15.90
CA TRP A 521 15.57 -21.48 -16.90
C TRP A 521 16.91 -20.88 -17.36
N HIS A 522 17.10 -19.56 -17.30
CA HIS A 522 18.20 -18.86 -17.97
C HIS A 522 19.00 -17.92 -17.06
N ASN A 523 18.80 -17.95 -15.74
CA ASN A 523 19.59 -17.11 -14.85
C ASN A 523 21.09 -17.38 -15.03
N PRO A 524 21.94 -16.33 -15.13
CA PRO A 524 23.37 -16.49 -15.40
C PRO A 524 24.14 -17.28 -14.33
N GLN A 525 23.60 -17.35 -13.12
CA GLN A 525 24.20 -18.06 -11.98
C GLN A 525 23.91 -19.57 -12.01
N ARG A 526 23.05 -20.04 -12.92
CA ARG A 526 22.55 -21.43 -13.00
C ARG A 526 22.00 -21.93 -11.67
N GLU A 527 21.43 -21.02 -10.89
CA GLU A 527 20.68 -21.35 -9.69
C GLU A 527 19.43 -22.12 -10.11
N VAL A 528 19.06 -23.13 -9.32
CA VAL A 528 17.79 -23.85 -9.47
C VAL A 528 16.89 -23.42 -8.30
N PRO A 529 15.96 -22.46 -8.52
CA PRO A 529 15.03 -22.06 -7.48
C PRO A 529 14.14 -23.23 -7.04
N ALA A 530 13.63 -23.16 -5.81
CA ALA A 530 12.60 -24.06 -5.36
C ALA A 530 11.32 -23.91 -6.20
N SER A 531 10.57 -25.00 -6.36
CA SER A 531 9.31 -25.00 -7.12
C SER A 531 8.23 -25.85 -6.44
N ILE A 532 6.98 -25.47 -6.70
CA ILE A 532 5.78 -26.19 -6.31
C ILE A 532 5.02 -26.49 -7.59
N ALA A 533 4.62 -27.74 -7.78
CA ALA A 533 3.77 -28.16 -8.89
C ALA A 533 2.80 -29.23 -8.42
N TYR A 534 1.66 -29.36 -9.08
CA TYR A 534 0.72 -30.46 -8.89
C TYR A 534 0.92 -31.48 -9.99
N ALA A 535 0.89 -32.76 -9.62
CA ALA A 535 1.07 -33.85 -10.55
C ALA A 535 -0.04 -34.88 -10.35
N GLU A 536 -0.25 -35.71 -11.36
CA GLU A 536 -1.22 -36.80 -11.35
C GLU A 536 -0.55 -38.14 -11.66
N ASP A 537 -1.06 -39.20 -11.05
CA ASP A 537 -0.68 -40.59 -11.27
C ASP A 537 -1.98 -41.42 -11.34
N GLY A 538 -2.45 -41.68 -12.56
CA GLY A 538 -3.79 -42.19 -12.82
C GLY A 538 -4.88 -41.17 -12.43
N GLU A 539 -5.81 -41.56 -11.56
CA GLU A 539 -6.83 -40.65 -11.02
C GLU A 539 -6.35 -39.88 -9.77
N ASN A 540 -5.19 -40.24 -9.22
CA ASN A 540 -4.68 -39.62 -8.01
C ASN A 540 -3.92 -38.33 -8.31
N ARG A 541 -4.07 -37.31 -7.47
CA ARG A 541 -3.38 -36.01 -7.60
C ARG A 541 -2.63 -35.70 -6.32
N TYR A 542 -1.44 -35.15 -6.45
CA TYR A 542 -0.56 -34.86 -5.32
C TYR A 542 0.26 -33.60 -5.59
N VAL A 543 0.84 -33.02 -4.54
CA VAL A 543 1.73 -31.87 -4.67
C VAL A 543 3.19 -32.32 -4.68
N ARG A 544 3.98 -31.72 -5.57
CA ARG A 544 5.42 -31.90 -5.70
C ARG A 544 6.14 -30.63 -5.24
N LEU A 545 6.98 -30.78 -4.22
CA LEU A 545 7.80 -29.74 -3.62
C LEU A 545 9.27 -30.02 -3.98
N ALA A 546 9.87 -29.16 -4.80
CA ALA A 546 11.28 -29.24 -5.14
C ALA A 546 12.11 -28.30 -4.26
N SER A 547 13.14 -28.83 -3.60
CA SER A 547 14.09 -28.01 -2.85
C SER A 547 14.97 -27.20 -3.80
N PRO A 548 15.46 -26.03 -3.36
CA PRO A 548 16.41 -25.27 -4.17
C PRO A 548 17.70 -26.08 -4.40
N GLY A 549 18.33 -25.89 -5.56
CA GLY A 549 19.61 -26.51 -5.93
C GLY A 549 20.82 -25.76 -5.37
N TYR A 550 20.73 -25.29 -4.12
CA TYR A 550 21.78 -24.61 -3.37
C TYR A 550 21.46 -24.72 -1.87
N SER A 551 22.46 -24.48 -1.03
CA SER A 551 22.26 -24.52 0.43
C SER A 551 21.42 -23.32 0.86
N ALA A 552 20.10 -23.52 0.97
CA ALA A 552 19.15 -22.47 1.25
C ALA A 552 19.02 -22.16 2.74
N GLY A 553 19.06 -20.88 3.08
CA GLY A 553 18.64 -20.39 4.40
C GLY A 553 17.12 -20.46 4.57
N TYR A 554 16.62 -20.26 5.80
CA TYR A 554 15.17 -20.25 6.08
C TYR A 554 14.43 -19.27 5.15
N GLY A 555 14.98 -18.08 4.88
CA GLY A 555 14.34 -17.07 4.03
C GLY A 555 14.21 -17.44 2.55
N GLU A 556 14.86 -18.51 2.09
CA GLU A 556 14.98 -18.88 0.67
C GLU A 556 14.12 -20.09 0.29
N LEU A 557 13.39 -20.66 1.25
CA LEU A 557 12.44 -21.74 1.02
C LEU A 557 11.16 -21.25 0.37
N LEU A 558 10.66 -21.99 -0.62
CA LEU A 558 9.31 -21.83 -1.14
C LEU A 558 8.34 -22.67 -0.29
N ARG A 559 7.29 -22.03 0.21
CA ARG A 559 6.38 -22.61 1.20
C ARG A 559 5.00 -22.77 0.60
N LEU A 560 4.38 -23.92 0.81
CA LEU A 560 2.94 -24.11 0.63
C LEU A 560 2.24 -23.85 1.97
N LEU A 561 1.17 -23.07 1.93
CA LEU A 561 0.53 -22.48 3.09
C LEU A 561 -0.98 -22.70 3.05
N GLN A 562 -1.58 -23.03 4.20
CA GLN A 562 -3.03 -23.02 4.39
C GLN A 562 -3.38 -22.44 5.76
N ARG A 563 -4.36 -21.53 5.80
CA ARG A 563 -4.86 -20.92 7.04
C ARG A 563 -5.76 -21.90 7.79
N LEU A 564 -5.49 -22.12 9.09
CA LEU A 564 -6.21 -23.12 9.89
C LEU A 564 -6.78 -22.51 11.19
N PRO A 565 -8.01 -22.87 11.61
CA PRO A 565 -8.63 -22.40 12.84
C PRO A 565 -8.14 -23.19 14.07
N VAL A 566 -6.86 -23.07 14.40
CA VAL A 566 -6.22 -23.80 15.50
C VAL A 566 -6.61 -23.23 16.87
N GLN A 567 -6.80 -24.11 17.85
CA GLN A 567 -7.01 -23.78 19.26
C GLN A 567 -5.69 -23.94 20.05
N PRO A 568 -5.42 -23.09 21.06
CA PRO A 568 -4.22 -23.21 21.88
C PRO A 568 -4.28 -24.43 22.80
N ALA A 569 -3.12 -24.95 23.17
CA ALA A 569 -2.90 -26.08 24.08
C ALA A 569 -3.79 -27.29 23.73
N THR A 570 -3.84 -27.60 22.44
CA THR A 570 -4.69 -28.64 21.89
C THR A 570 -3.83 -29.65 21.14
N HIS A 571 -4.07 -30.93 21.42
CA HIS A 571 -3.41 -32.04 20.74
C HIS A 571 -4.07 -32.30 19.38
N TYR A 572 -3.30 -32.14 18.30
CA TYR A 572 -3.72 -32.45 16.94
C TYR A 572 -2.99 -33.68 16.43
N THR A 573 -3.63 -34.40 15.52
CA THR A 573 -2.99 -35.50 14.78
C THR A 573 -2.82 -35.08 13.33
N LEU A 574 -1.56 -34.99 12.88
CA LEU A 574 -1.22 -34.79 11.47
C LEU A 574 -1.04 -36.16 10.80
N ALA A 575 -1.71 -36.39 9.68
CA ALA A 575 -1.47 -37.53 8.81
C ALA A 575 -1.14 -37.06 7.38
N LEU A 576 -0.23 -37.77 6.70
CA LEU A 576 0.15 -37.52 5.30
C LEU A 576 0.89 -38.71 4.70
N ASP A 577 0.82 -38.80 3.38
CA ASP A 577 1.66 -39.69 2.59
C ASP A 577 2.78 -38.89 1.93
N VAL A 578 4.01 -39.41 1.99
CA VAL A 578 5.19 -38.77 1.40
C VAL A 578 5.96 -39.76 0.55
N ARG A 579 6.28 -39.33 -0.67
CA ARG A 579 7.20 -39.99 -1.60
C ARG A 579 8.38 -39.06 -1.84
N ARG A 580 9.60 -39.60 -1.90
CA ARG A 580 10.82 -38.79 -1.99
C ARG A 580 11.77 -39.28 -3.06
N THR A 581 12.44 -38.32 -3.70
CA THR A 581 13.41 -38.55 -4.76
C THR A 581 14.61 -37.62 -4.58
N GLY A 582 15.83 -38.15 -4.74
CA GLY A 582 17.07 -37.39 -4.59
C GLY A 582 17.70 -37.46 -3.18
N PRO A 583 18.84 -36.78 -2.99
CA PRO A 583 19.67 -36.92 -1.79
C PRO A 583 19.18 -36.07 -0.61
N MET A 584 18.96 -36.73 0.54
CA MET A 584 18.59 -36.12 1.83
C MET A 584 17.47 -35.04 1.79
N PRO A 585 16.30 -35.31 1.19
CA PRO A 585 15.19 -34.37 1.25
C PRO A 585 14.66 -34.24 2.69
N VAL A 586 14.50 -33.00 3.14
CA VAL A 586 13.91 -32.65 4.43
C VAL A 586 12.56 -31.99 4.17
N LEU A 587 11.48 -32.63 4.62
CA LEU A 587 10.15 -32.04 4.64
C LEU A 587 9.97 -31.25 5.93
N LEU A 588 9.82 -29.94 5.81
CA LEU A 588 9.49 -29.06 6.92
C LEU A 588 7.97 -28.96 7.03
N VAL A 589 7.42 -29.35 8.18
CA VAL A 589 5.99 -29.20 8.51
C VAL A 589 5.84 -28.44 9.81
N ARG A 590 5.16 -27.29 9.77
CA ARG A 590 5.03 -26.40 10.93
C ARG A 590 3.68 -25.71 10.98
N LEU A 591 3.20 -25.43 12.18
CA LEU A 591 2.17 -24.42 12.39
C LEU A 591 2.83 -23.13 12.85
N CYS A 592 2.52 -22.00 12.21
CA CYS A 592 3.13 -20.71 12.53
C CYS A 592 2.08 -19.60 12.57
N GLN A 593 2.27 -18.61 13.45
CA GLN A 593 1.52 -17.36 13.36
C GLN A 593 2.05 -16.55 12.18
N ARG A 594 1.20 -16.26 11.20
CA ARG A 594 1.62 -15.64 9.93
C ARG A 594 0.44 -14.95 9.25
N GLN A 595 0.62 -13.69 8.88
CA GLN A 595 -0.33 -13.00 7.99
C GLN A 595 -0.09 -13.36 6.52
N LEU A 596 1.12 -13.11 6.02
CA LEU A 596 1.51 -13.45 4.64
C LEU A 596 2.98 -13.88 4.60
N LEU A 597 3.89 -12.95 4.90
CA LEU A 597 5.32 -13.18 5.03
C LEU A 597 5.72 -13.17 6.51
N TYR A 598 6.92 -13.68 6.79
CA TYR A 598 7.57 -13.65 8.11
C TYR A 598 6.75 -14.34 9.20
N ALA A 599 6.91 -15.65 9.32
CA ALA A 599 6.35 -16.38 10.46
C ALA A 599 6.90 -15.83 11.78
N GLN A 600 6.00 -15.71 12.76
CA GLN A 600 6.33 -15.55 14.17
C GLN A 600 5.77 -16.75 14.93
N GLY A 601 6.41 -17.14 16.03
CA GLY A 601 5.92 -18.21 16.92
C GLY A 601 5.50 -19.47 16.17
N CYS A 602 6.42 -20.40 15.96
CA CYS A 602 6.12 -21.65 15.26
C CYS A 602 6.19 -22.86 16.20
N VAL A 603 5.29 -23.81 15.96
CA VAL A 603 5.37 -25.17 16.49
C VAL A 603 5.80 -26.09 15.35
N ASN A 604 6.94 -26.76 15.52
CA ASN A 604 7.41 -27.76 14.58
C ASN A 604 6.66 -29.07 14.80
N VAL A 605 6.12 -29.65 13.74
CA VAL A 605 5.57 -31.01 13.82
C VAL A 605 6.76 -31.98 13.86
N PRO A 606 6.83 -32.92 14.82
CA PRO A 606 7.97 -33.83 14.98
C PRO A 606 7.96 -34.97 13.94
N LEU A 607 7.73 -34.63 12.67
CA LEU A 607 7.76 -35.56 11.54
C LEU A 607 9.20 -35.89 11.18
N ARG A 608 9.54 -37.18 11.18
CA ARG A 608 10.83 -37.69 10.71
C ARG A 608 10.59 -38.70 9.60
N LEU A 609 11.06 -38.39 8.39
CA LEU A 609 10.95 -39.30 7.26
C LEU A 609 11.78 -40.57 7.53
N ARG A 610 11.14 -41.73 7.52
CA ARG A 610 11.79 -43.04 7.77
C ARG A 610 12.71 -43.36 6.60
N PRO A 611 13.85 -44.07 6.77
CA PRO A 611 14.69 -44.50 5.64
C PRO A 611 13.92 -45.42 4.68
N VAL A 612 14.36 -45.52 3.41
CA VAL A 612 13.75 -46.46 2.46
C VAL A 612 14.16 -47.87 2.89
N PRO A 613 13.22 -48.80 3.14
CA PRO A 613 13.58 -50.17 3.53
C PRO A 613 14.50 -50.84 2.48
N PRO A 614 15.50 -51.63 2.92
CA PRO A 614 16.31 -52.42 2.00
C PRO A 614 15.42 -53.38 1.21
N GLY A 615 15.52 -53.38 -0.13
CA GLY A 615 14.74 -54.26 -1.00
C GLY A 615 13.40 -53.72 -1.50
N THR A 616 12.93 -52.57 -1.00
CA THR A 616 11.83 -51.82 -1.65
C THR A 616 12.36 -50.91 -2.74
N GLN A 617 11.57 -50.68 -3.80
CA GLN A 617 11.94 -49.73 -4.84
C GLN A 617 12.17 -48.33 -4.23
N PRO A 618 13.28 -47.64 -4.59
CA PRO A 618 13.47 -46.25 -4.25
C PRO A 618 12.27 -45.43 -4.74
N GLY A 619 11.66 -44.65 -3.86
CA GLY A 619 10.54 -43.78 -4.23
C GLY A 619 9.14 -44.39 -4.09
N GLY A 620 8.89 -45.31 -3.15
CA GLY A 620 7.51 -45.68 -2.76
C GLY A 620 6.84 -44.61 -1.86
N TRP A 621 5.51 -44.53 -1.91
CA TRP A 621 4.72 -43.74 -0.95
C TRP A 621 4.84 -44.33 0.46
N GLN A 622 5.00 -43.47 1.46
CA GLN A 622 5.06 -43.86 2.87
C GLN A 622 4.07 -43.03 3.68
N HIS A 623 3.26 -43.72 4.49
CA HIS A 623 2.29 -43.09 5.38
C HIS A 623 2.93 -42.65 6.69
N TYR A 624 2.57 -41.45 7.14
CA TYR A 624 3.00 -40.84 8.40
C TYR A 624 1.79 -40.34 9.17
N GLU A 625 1.76 -40.64 10.46
CA GLU A 625 0.77 -40.12 11.41
C GLU A 625 1.52 -39.69 12.68
N VAL A 626 1.38 -38.43 13.06
CA VAL A 626 2.15 -37.83 14.16
C VAL A 626 1.25 -36.93 15.01
N PRO A 627 1.08 -37.22 16.30
CA PRO A 627 0.44 -36.31 17.23
C PRO A 627 1.39 -35.19 17.66
N PHE A 628 0.86 -33.98 17.85
CA PHE A 628 1.61 -32.86 18.42
C PHE A 628 0.67 -31.86 19.12
N ASP A 629 1.22 -31.05 20.03
CA ASP A 629 0.47 -30.02 20.75
C ASP A 629 0.64 -28.66 20.06
N SER A 630 -0.46 -27.90 19.90
CA SER A 630 -0.45 -26.57 19.28
C SER A 630 0.21 -25.47 20.14
N ALA A 631 0.60 -25.78 21.38
CA ALA A 631 1.19 -24.86 22.34
C ALA A 631 0.36 -23.56 22.47
N TRP A 632 0.95 -22.39 22.29
CA TRP A 632 0.22 -21.11 22.37
C TRP A 632 -0.46 -20.70 21.06
N LEU A 633 -0.39 -21.51 19.99
CA LEU A 633 -0.93 -21.13 18.68
C LEU A 633 -2.45 -21.03 18.73
N GLY A 634 -2.98 -19.97 18.15
CA GLY A 634 -4.39 -19.63 18.31
C GLY A 634 -4.71 -19.01 19.68
N ALA A 635 -3.76 -18.57 20.49
CA ALA A 635 -4.10 -17.70 21.63
C ALA A 635 -4.52 -16.29 21.14
N GLY A 636 -5.40 -15.62 21.91
CA GLY A 636 -5.83 -14.25 21.65
C GLY A 636 -7.34 -14.10 21.42
N ALA A 637 -7.84 -12.87 21.53
CA ALA A 637 -9.26 -12.56 21.42
C ALA A 637 -9.62 -11.97 20.04
N TRP A 638 -10.62 -12.55 19.39
CA TRP A 638 -11.25 -12.04 18.16
C TRP A 638 -10.21 -11.61 17.10
N LEU A 639 -10.24 -10.35 16.68
CA LEU A 639 -9.35 -9.77 15.67
C LEU A 639 -7.89 -9.69 16.15
N MET A 640 -7.61 -9.67 17.45
CA MET A 640 -6.22 -9.63 17.93
C MET A 640 -5.56 -11.01 17.97
N ARG A 641 -6.28 -12.07 17.58
CA ARG A 641 -5.75 -13.43 17.43
C ARG A 641 -4.87 -13.48 16.16
N PRO A 642 -3.56 -13.78 16.27
CA PRO A 642 -2.74 -13.94 15.09
C PRO A 642 -3.25 -15.09 14.22
N PRO A 643 -3.41 -14.90 12.90
CA PRO A 643 -3.76 -16.01 12.01
C PRO A 643 -2.67 -17.08 12.05
N VAL A 644 -3.10 -18.35 12.12
CA VAL A 644 -2.20 -19.51 12.11
C VAL A 644 -2.26 -20.16 10.74
N GLN A 645 -1.09 -20.51 10.20
CA GLN A 645 -0.95 -21.20 8.92
C GLN A 645 -0.14 -22.49 9.10
N LEU A 646 -0.59 -23.55 8.44
CA LEU A 646 0.22 -24.73 8.19
C LEU A 646 1.19 -24.41 7.06
N GLU A 647 2.46 -24.75 7.28
CA GLU A 647 3.56 -24.55 6.34
C GLU A 647 4.18 -25.89 5.96
N LEU A 648 4.23 -26.15 4.65
CA LEU A 648 4.99 -27.24 4.04
C LEU A 648 6.11 -26.65 3.18
N ALA A 649 7.34 -27.13 3.37
CA ALA A 649 8.45 -26.73 2.51
C ALA A 649 9.45 -27.88 2.32
N ALA A 650 10.02 -27.98 1.13
CA ALA A 650 11.14 -28.87 0.85
C ALA A 650 12.46 -28.14 1.09
N SER A 651 13.32 -28.72 1.91
CA SER A 651 14.71 -28.30 2.11
C SER A 651 15.64 -29.47 1.79
N GLY A 652 16.88 -29.18 1.44
CA GLY A 652 17.83 -30.19 1.00
C GLY A 652 19.27 -29.68 1.02
N THR A 653 20.15 -30.48 0.43
CA THR A 653 21.57 -30.14 0.24
C THR A 653 21.75 -29.25 -1.01
N ALA A 654 23.00 -29.00 -1.42
CA ALA A 654 23.27 -28.23 -2.64
C ALA A 654 22.71 -28.89 -3.93
N THR A 655 22.37 -30.18 -3.90
CA THR A 655 21.66 -30.85 -4.98
C THR A 655 20.15 -30.86 -4.72
N SER A 656 19.36 -30.39 -5.68
CA SER A 656 17.90 -30.37 -5.58
C SER A 656 17.33 -31.76 -5.30
N SER A 657 16.36 -31.80 -4.39
CA SER A 657 15.63 -32.99 -3.97
C SER A 657 14.13 -32.72 -4.09
N VAL A 658 13.36 -33.78 -4.32
CA VAL A 658 11.92 -33.68 -4.58
C VAL A 658 11.16 -34.47 -3.53
N LEU A 659 10.15 -33.81 -2.95
CA LEU A 659 9.19 -34.39 -2.03
C LEU A 659 7.81 -34.29 -2.65
N GLU A 660 7.12 -35.43 -2.73
CA GLU A 660 5.75 -35.52 -3.17
C GLU A 660 4.89 -35.83 -1.96
N VAL A 661 3.80 -35.09 -1.79
CA VAL A 661 2.93 -35.12 -0.60
C VAL A 661 1.49 -35.31 -1.05
N ASP A 662 0.78 -36.19 -0.35
CA ASP A 662 -0.62 -36.51 -0.60
C ASP A 662 -1.37 -36.85 0.71
N ASN A 663 -2.69 -36.97 0.66
CA ASN A 663 -3.58 -37.36 1.75
C ASN A 663 -3.33 -36.62 3.06
N LEU A 664 -3.06 -35.32 2.96
CA LEU A 664 -2.73 -34.47 4.10
C LEU A 664 -3.99 -34.20 4.94
N SER A 665 -3.92 -34.50 6.22
CA SER A 665 -5.03 -34.41 7.17
C SER A 665 -4.52 -33.84 8.49
N LEU A 666 -5.26 -32.90 9.09
CA LEU A 666 -5.00 -32.40 10.44
C LEU A 666 -6.28 -32.46 11.25
N ARG A 667 -6.32 -33.42 12.17
CA ARG A 667 -7.52 -33.71 12.98
C ARG A 667 -7.40 -33.13 14.38
N ALA A 668 -8.46 -32.44 14.81
CA ALA A 668 -8.65 -32.03 16.19
C ALA A 668 -8.97 -33.25 17.09
N PRO A 669 -8.90 -33.13 18.44
CA PRO A 669 -9.23 -34.24 19.35
C PRO A 669 -10.62 -34.86 19.13
N GLY A 670 -11.59 -34.05 18.67
CA GLY A 670 -12.94 -34.52 18.33
C GLY A 670 -13.07 -35.20 16.97
N GLY A 671 -11.97 -35.38 16.23
CA GLY A 671 -11.96 -35.98 14.89
C GLY A 671 -12.29 -35.02 13.74
N GLU A 672 -12.59 -33.76 14.05
CA GLU A 672 -12.84 -32.70 13.07
C GLU A 672 -11.60 -32.48 12.18
N GLU A 673 -11.79 -32.54 10.87
CA GLU A 673 -10.76 -32.25 9.87
C GLU A 673 -10.63 -30.74 9.68
N LEU A 674 -9.42 -30.20 9.81
CA LEU A 674 -9.15 -28.78 9.64
C LEU A 674 -8.64 -28.41 8.25
N ILE A 675 -8.04 -29.36 7.53
CA ILE A 675 -7.46 -29.10 6.21
C ILE A 675 -8.52 -29.20 5.13
N ALA A 676 -8.57 -28.19 4.25
CA ALA A 676 -9.34 -28.25 3.02
C ALA A 676 -8.44 -28.72 1.86
N ASN A 677 -8.99 -29.58 0.98
CA ASN A 677 -8.29 -30.07 -0.21
C ASN A 677 -6.92 -30.71 0.11
N GLY A 678 -6.88 -31.56 1.14
CA GLY A 678 -5.66 -32.28 1.56
C GLY A 678 -5.23 -33.43 0.62
N SER A 679 -6.15 -33.90 -0.23
CA SER A 679 -5.89 -34.89 -1.29
C SER A 679 -5.49 -34.25 -2.63
N PHE A 680 -5.36 -32.91 -2.67
CA PHE A 680 -4.98 -32.13 -3.87
C PHE A 680 -5.80 -32.41 -5.15
N THR A 681 -7.00 -32.98 -5.02
CA THR A 681 -7.88 -33.30 -6.17
C THR A 681 -8.30 -32.04 -6.91
N GLN A 682 -8.36 -30.90 -6.20
CA GLN A 682 -8.64 -29.58 -6.75
C GLN A 682 -7.38 -28.73 -6.94
N ALA A 683 -6.21 -29.35 -7.11
CA ALA A 683 -4.92 -28.69 -7.25
C ALA A 683 -4.69 -27.65 -6.13
N ASN A 684 -4.53 -26.36 -6.47
CA ASN A 684 -4.19 -25.27 -5.55
C ASN A 684 -5.38 -24.71 -4.75
N ASN A 685 -6.60 -25.23 -4.87
CA ASN A 685 -7.72 -24.72 -4.08
C ASN A 685 -7.37 -24.73 -2.58
N TYR A 686 -7.52 -23.58 -1.93
CA TYR A 686 -7.22 -23.30 -0.52
C TYR A 686 -5.74 -23.36 -0.11
N TRP A 687 -4.84 -23.62 -1.07
CA TRP A 687 -3.39 -23.63 -0.85
C TRP A 687 -2.76 -22.41 -1.52
N PHE A 688 -2.12 -21.57 -0.71
CA PHE A 688 -1.36 -20.43 -1.21
C PHE A 688 0.14 -20.66 -0.96
N PHE A 689 1.01 -19.84 -1.54
CA PHE A 689 2.45 -20.02 -1.34
C PHE A 689 3.15 -18.72 -1.00
N SER A 690 4.34 -18.81 -0.40
CA SER A 690 5.19 -17.65 -0.16
C SER A 690 6.69 -17.95 -0.28
N SER A 691 7.45 -16.90 -0.57
CA SER A 691 8.91 -16.82 -0.48
C SER A 691 9.26 -15.59 0.35
N ASP A 692 9.76 -15.81 1.57
CA ASP A 692 9.84 -14.76 2.59
C ASP A 692 10.92 -13.70 2.27
N HIS A 693 12.14 -14.12 1.90
CA HIS A 693 13.25 -13.21 1.64
C HIS A 693 13.83 -13.34 0.21
N HIS A 694 13.57 -14.44 -0.50
CA HIS A 694 14.12 -14.67 -1.83
C HIS A 694 13.14 -14.21 -2.93
N HIS A 695 13.29 -12.94 -3.35
CA HIS A 695 12.34 -12.25 -4.23
C HIS A 695 12.87 -11.95 -5.64
N LEU A 696 14.17 -12.13 -5.90
CA LEU A 696 14.78 -11.82 -7.20
C LEU A 696 14.30 -12.71 -8.36
N PRO A 697 13.96 -14.00 -8.17
CA PRO A 697 13.41 -14.83 -9.24
C PRO A 697 12.07 -14.33 -9.78
N TRP A 698 11.32 -13.58 -8.98
CA TRP A 698 9.94 -13.18 -9.30
C TRP A 698 9.83 -11.74 -9.82
N HIS A 699 10.84 -10.90 -9.54
CA HIS A 699 10.77 -9.47 -9.78
C HIS A 699 12.03 -8.89 -10.42
N ILE A 700 11.85 -8.09 -11.47
CA ILE A 700 12.93 -7.31 -12.10
C ILE A 700 13.42 -6.19 -11.18
N LYS A 701 12.58 -5.72 -10.24
CA LYS A 701 12.91 -4.66 -9.28
C LYS A 701 13.27 -3.32 -9.94
N SER A 702 12.62 -3.02 -11.07
CA SER A 702 12.63 -1.71 -11.73
C SER A 702 11.49 -1.68 -12.74
N MET A 703 10.59 -0.71 -12.63
CA MET A 703 9.45 -0.56 -13.53
C MET A 703 9.89 -0.21 -14.96
N ALA A 704 10.94 0.58 -15.11
CA ALA A 704 11.47 0.95 -16.43
C ALA A 704 12.06 -0.28 -17.15
N LEU A 705 12.85 -1.09 -16.44
CA LEU A 705 13.39 -2.33 -17.00
C LEU A 705 12.28 -3.36 -17.23
N HIS A 706 11.30 -3.46 -16.34
CA HIS A 706 10.13 -4.30 -16.54
C HIS A 706 9.42 -3.97 -17.87
N LEU A 707 9.12 -2.69 -18.12
CA LEU A 707 8.49 -2.27 -19.38
C LEU A 707 9.39 -2.60 -20.58
N LEU A 708 10.69 -2.30 -20.51
CA LEU A 708 11.61 -2.55 -21.62
C LEU A 708 11.75 -4.05 -21.93
N ILE A 709 11.93 -4.88 -20.91
CA ILE A 709 12.21 -6.31 -21.05
C ILE A 709 10.96 -7.06 -21.50
N GLU A 710 9.82 -6.76 -20.91
CA GLU A 710 8.60 -7.53 -21.15
C GLU A 710 7.76 -6.99 -22.32
N THR A 711 7.76 -5.67 -22.56
CA THR A 711 6.96 -5.04 -23.63
C THR A 711 7.78 -4.41 -24.75
N GLY A 712 9.11 -4.44 -24.64
CA GLY A 712 10.03 -3.89 -25.63
C GLY A 712 10.04 -2.36 -25.70
N TRP A 713 10.79 -1.82 -26.65
CA TRP A 713 10.84 -0.39 -26.90
C TRP A 713 9.49 0.21 -27.26
N CYS A 714 8.64 -0.51 -27.98
CA CYS A 714 7.30 -0.03 -28.34
C CYS A 714 6.44 0.21 -27.10
N GLY A 715 6.40 -0.75 -26.17
CA GLY A 715 5.64 -0.60 -24.92
C GLY A 715 6.24 0.45 -23.97
N ALA A 716 7.57 0.47 -23.84
CA ALA A 716 8.27 1.45 -23.01
C ALA A 716 8.07 2.90 -23.50
N LEU A 717 8.26 3.17 -24.80
CA LEU A 717 8.14 4.52 -25.37
C LEU A 717 6.69 4.99 -25.42
N SER A 718 5.74 4.11 -25.74
CA SER A 718 4.31 4.48 -25.74
C SER A 718 3.79 4.77 -24.33
N THR A 719 4.21 3.99 -23.33
CA THR A 719 3.92 4.26 -21.92
C THR A 719 4.55 5.57 -21.46
N LEU A 720 5.80 5.83 -21.84
CA LEU A 720 6.46 7.11 -21.56
C LEU A 720 5.71 8.29 -22.18
N ALA A 721 5.28 8.18 -23.44
CA ALA A 721 4.49 9.21 -24.10
C ALA A 721 3.18 9.51 -23.35
N LEU A 722 2.48 8.48 -22.89
CA LEU A 722 1.27 8.64 -22.06
C LEU A 722 1.56 9.36 -20.74
N LEU A 723 2.62 8.95 -20.02
CA LEU A 723 3.04 9.58 -18.77
C LEU A 723 3.42 11.05 -18.97
N VAL A 724 4.13 11.38 -20.05
CA VAL A 724 4.51 12.76 -20.39
C VAL A 724 3.27 13.60 -20.73
N LEU A 725 2.32 13.07 -21.50
CA LEU A 725 1.08 13.77 -21.84
C LEU A 725 0.24 14.07 -20.59
N ALA A 726 0.04 13.06 -19.73
CA ALA A 726 -0.69 13.21 -18.48
C ALA A 726 0.04 14.17 -17.53
N GLY A 727 1.35 14.00 -17.33
CA GLY A 727 2.18 14.86 -16.49
C GLY A 727 2.15 16.32 -16.91
N ARG A 728 2.35 16.62 -18.21
CA ARG A 728 2.26 18.00 -18.73
C ARG A 728 0.90 18.62 -18.47
N ARG A 729 -0.17 17.84 -18.63
CA ARG A 729 -1.55 18.31 -18.40
C ARG A 729 -1.80 18.59 -16.92
N LEU A 730 -1.44 17.66 -16.03
CA LEU A 730 -1.61 17.81 -14.59
C LEU A 730 -0.77 18.97 -14.05
N LEU A 731 0.49 19.09 -14.45
CA LEU A 731 1.36 20.19 -14.03
C LEU A 731 0.84 21.56 -14.50
N ARG A 732 0.28 21.66 -15.71
CA ARG A 732 -0.38 22.89 -16.19
C ARG A 732 -1.60 23.24 -15.35
N GLN A 733 -2.43 22.26 -14.98
CA GLN A 733 -3.61 22.49 -14.13
C GLN A 733 -3.22 22.83 -12.69
N ALA A 734 -2.23 22.13 -12.13
CA ALA A 734 -1.67 22.42 -10.81
C ALA A 734 -1.06 23.83 -10.77
N ALA A 735 -0.33 24.25 -11.80
CA ALA A 735 0.19 25.62 -11.92
C ALA A 735 -0.90 26.70 -11.95
N ARG A 736 -2.14 26.34 -12.37
CA ARG A 736 -3.33 27.20 -12.32
C ARG A 736 -4.10 27.12 -10.99
N GLY A 737 -3.58 26.39 -10.01
CA GLY A 737 -4.20 26.25 -8.68
C GLY A 737 -5.17 25.08 -8.52
N ASP A 738 -5.26 24.15 -9.48
CA ASP A 738 -6.09 22.95 -9.29
C ASP A 738 -5.43 21.97 -8.31
N ALA A 739 -5.93 21.95 -7.08
CA ALA A 739 -5.46 21.04 -6.03
C ALA A 739 -5.69 19.55 -6.35
N GLY A 740 -6.75 19.22 -7.12
CA GLY A 740 -7.00 17.83 -7.53
C GLY A 740 -5.95 17.35 -8.53
N ALA A 741 -5.58 18.22 -9.47
CA ALA A 741 -4.49 17.95 -10.41
C ALA A 741 -3.13 17.84 -9.70
N LEU A 742 -2.88 18.66 -8.66
CA LEU A 742 -1.67 18.53 -7.84
C LEU A 742 -1.62 17.17 -7.14
N ALA A 743 -2.70 16.75 -6.49
CA ALA A 743 -2.75 15.47 -5.78
C ALA A 743 -2.52 14.29 -6.73
N CYS A 744 -3.16 14.31 -7.91
CA CYS A 744 -2.95 13.29 -8.95
C CYS A 744 -1.52 13.29 -9.49
N ALA A 745 -0.92 14.47 -9.72
CA ALA A 745 0.47 14.59 -10.15
C ALA A 745 1.45 14.06 -9.09
N ALA A 746 1.21 14.39 -7.82
CA ALA A 746 2.02 13.91 -6.70
C ALA A 746 1.89 12.38 -6.53
N ALA A 747 0.69 11.83 -6.73
CA ALA A 747 0.43 10.39 -6.67
C ALA A 747 1.17 9.63 -7.77
N LEU A 748 1.03 10.05 -9.03
CA LEU A 748 1.74 9.45 -10.15
C LEU A 748 3.25 9.63 -10.03
N LEU A 749 3.73 10.81 -9.61
CA LEU A 749 5.16 11.03 -9.37
C LEU A 749 5.70 10.10 -8.27
N GLY A 750 4.99 9.97 -7.15
CA GLY A 750 5.36 9.07 -6.07
C GLY A 750 5.43 7.62 -6.54
N PHE A 751 4.44 7.18 -7.31
CA PHE A 751 4.41 5.85 -7.92
C PHE A 751 5.62 5.60 -8.83
N LEU A 752 5.98 6.57 -9.68
CA LEU A 752 7.17 6.50 -10.53
C LEU A 752 8.47 6.43 -9.73
N VAL A 753 8.56 7.17 -8.61
CA VAL A 753 9.75 7.15 -7.73
C VAL A 753 9.92 5.79 -7.05
N VAL A 754 8.85 5.18 -6.54
CA VAL A 754 8.90 3.79 -6.04
C VAL A 754 9.27 2.84 -7.19
N GLY A 755 8.70 3.06 -8.38
CA GLY A 755 8.97 2.29 -9.60
C GLY A 755 10.42 2.34 -10.11
N LEU A 756 11.27 3.26 -9.61
CA LEU A 756 12.71 3.24 -9.91
C LEU A 756 13.41 2.01 -9.33
N PHE A 757 12.88 1.47 -8.22
CA PHE A 757 13.50 0.39 -7.45
C PHE A 757 12.64 -0.86 -7.34
N ASP A 758 11.39 -0.82 -7.80
CA ASP A 758 10.48 -1.97 -7.78
C ASP A 758 9.66 -2.04 -9.08
N SER A 759 9.30 -3.26 -9.48
CA SER A 759 8.56 -3.55 -10.71
C SER A 759 7.05 -3.47 -10.51
N LEU A 760 6.51 -2.34 -10.04
CA LEU A 760 5.12 -2.20 -9.57
C LEU A 760 4.00 -2.63 -10.55
N LEU A 761 4.30 -2.72 -11.85
CA LEU A 761 3.35 -3.15 -12.88
C LEU A 761 3.17 -4.67 -12.96
N ASP A 762 4.04 -5.47 -12.30
CA ASP A 762 3.87 -6.92 -12.13
C ASP A 762 2.82 -7.31 -11.07
N VAL A 763 2.25 -6.30 -10.39
CA VAL A 763 1.12 -6.40 -9.47
C VAL A 763 -0.15 -5.84 -10.13
N PRO A 764 -1.04 -6.70 -10.66
CA PRO A 764 -2.15 -6.26 -11.50
C PRO A 764 -3.11 -5.27 -10.85
N ARG A 765 -3.40 -5.43 -9.55
CA ARG A 765 -4.30 -4.51 -8.80
C ARG A 765 -3.75 -3.10 -8.74
N ILE A 766 -2.45 -2.97 -8.46
CA ILE A 766 -1.77 -1.68 -8.34
C ILE A 766 -1.59 -1.05 -9.72
N ALA A 767 -1.22 -1.85 -10.72
CA ALA A 767 -1.16 -1.45 -12.12
C ALA A 767 -2.51 -0.89 -12.59
N LEU A 768 -3.62 -1.58 -12.30
CA LEU A 768 -4.97 -1.12 -12.63
C LEU A 768 -5.29 0.23 -12.00
N LEU A 769 -4.99 0.42 -10.70
CA LEU A 769 -5.21 1.71 -10.03
C LEU A 769 -4.42 2.84 -10.70
N CYS A 770 -3.15 2.58 -11.01
CA CYS A 770 -2.29 3.52 -11.72
C CYS A 770 -2.85 3.87 -13.10
N TYR A 771 -3.27 2.87 -13.88
CA TYR A 771 -3.86 3.08 -15.21
C TYR A 771 -5.17 3.85 -15.15
N LEU A 772 -6.07 3.53 -14.21
CA LEU A 772 -7.31 4.30 -14.02
C LEU A 772 -7.02 5.76 -13.65
N MET A 773 -6.02 6.01 -12.81
CA MET A 773 -5.59 7.37 -12.47
C MET A 773 -4.98 8.11 -13.66
N LEU A 774 -4.17 7.41 -14.47
CA LEU A 774 -3.60 7.93 -15.71
C LEU A 774 -4.71 8.28 -16.72
N LEU A 775 -5.72 7.41 -16.88
CA LEU A 775 -6.88 7.68 -17.72
C LEU A 775 -7.64 8.91 -17.22
N CYS A 776 -7.91 9.02 -15.92
CA CYS A 776 -8.54 10.19 -15.32
C CYS A 776 -7.74 11.48 -15.58
N ALA A 777 -6.40 11.41 -15.53
CA ALA A 777 -5.54 12.56 -15.83
C ALA A 777 -5.67 13.02 -17.29
N LEU A 778 -5.93 12.11 -18.23
CA LEU A 778 -6.06 12.41 -19.66
C LEU A 778 -7.45 12.95 -20.05
N LEU A 779 -8.47 12.77 -19.21
CA LEU A 779 -9.85 13.21 -19.48
C LEU A 779 -9.98 14.73 -19.59
N GLN A 780 -10.74 15.19 -20.57
CA GLN A 780 -11.12 16.59 -20.82
C GLN A 780 -12.62 16.82 -20.67
N PRO A 781 -13.06 17.97 -20.14
CA PRO A 781 -14.48 18.34 -20.18
C PRO A 781 -14.96 18.44 -21.63
N VAL A 782 -16.21 18.06 -21.86
CA VAL A 782 -16.88 18.26 -23.15
C VAL A 782 -17.31 19.72 -23.25
N PRO A 783 -16.95 20.45 -24.33
CA PRO A 783 -17.40 21.83 -24.52
C PRO A 783 -18.93 21.87 -24.64
N PRO A 784 -19.60 22.92 -24.13
CA PRO A 784 -21.03 23.07 -24.31
C PRO A 784 -21.37 23.14 -25.82
N PRO A 785 -22.55 22.63 -26.24
CA PRO A 785 -22.97 22.77 -27.63
C PRO A 785 -22.95 24.25 -28.03
N GLN A 786 -22.38 24.56 -29.19
CA GLN A 786 -22.45 25.90 -29.75
C GLN A 786 -23.92 26.19 -30.03
N VAL A 787 -24.49 27.16 -29.32
CA VAL A 787 -25.80 27.70 -29.65
C VAL A 787 -25.60 28.43 -30.97
N GLU A 788 -26.07 27.85 -32.07
CA GLU A 788 -26.24 28.58 -33.32
C GLU A 788 -27.16 29.76 -33.02
N SER A 789 -26.59 30.96 -32.96
CA SER A 789 -27.37 32.18 -33.04
C SER A 789 -28.08 32.14 -34.40
N ALA A 790 -29.40 31.95 -34.39
CA ALA A 790 -30.21 32.11 -35.58
C ALA A 790 -29.87 33.48 -36.20
N PRO A 791 -29.62 33.56 -37.53
CA PRO A 791 -29.38 34.83 -38.18
C PRO A 791 -30.63 35.73 -38.01
N PRO A 792 -30.45 37.06 -37.90
CA PRO A 792 -31.50 38.02 -37.57
C PRO A 792 -32.64 38.09 -38.60
#